data_AF-A0A3C0A2Z3-F1
#
_entry.id   AF-A0A3C0A2Z3-F1
#
_cell.length_a   1.000
_cell.length_b   1.000
_cell.length_c   1.000
_cell.angle_alpha   90.00
_cell.angle_beta   90.00
_cell.angle_gamma   90.00
#
_symmetry.space_group_name_H-M   'P 1'
#
loop_
_entity.id
_entity.type
_entity.pdbx_description
1 polymer ?
#
loop_
_entity_poly.entity_id
_entity_poly.type
_entity_poly.pdbx_seq_one_letter_code
_entity_poly.pdbx_strand_id
1 'polypeptide(L)'
;MTPDDQHDFSIFKPGPASFEHIIESFKAFSELAAPLTETLIYRGPREPSAGETISGGIRFFIIPVYKDKDHTVLPAFTDARLLKPPFTSKPPLELLKLYFCSQTADFFSFNPSLNSAVAAGPEIRLNRQQLSLVIGALETSACPGASSDNSSDPARQAEMFLGQAQAHKAHYLASLAPAGPQTTLIKAAALMELDLYQDAYDLLTGDESPQALCLLAEIHRRTDNPRKARELLFSIPQSAGLDRRKNLETAWLDLDEGKTVKAQRMFGNLAAAGGDERQEALFGLAMATAGPALAADNRGNRPATPRWNGSPAGAPKEGPRYPDTENTSGLSEATAAFEAALECPSKASSRIFFYAGNFFLRSGHAARAEVCLRESSRLSTSPQARANLILALLKGNKLEEAADLTTELALIESASAVRLAAQFPKDKAQRLFESAFRSLLEARPAAVTPWKAKGSPPPPPPANTSPAPIRGTTGETIISLEAAVPKAVLSSRSLASSSPEPVTTAPAPADGARQPASRRTYSGDTAAEAAQLGQESAPALKLETNKDILSAALTAEEETKKDSFLSRAFELASGLEDEFGKKIHFNIDCLTDIERKLRLTFIRSKGNSQEKLDTVRDCAAFLCYVLQERLKGQLIKFQDFDPWGWPMIFERPSYKITSYPIERVWKLLWQDTLPDPGWLTKYLHYLEEELNAAPGSKMQGMAAVRSRVMSHAEKITEAQTEHKRMRILASSLVETSDIETGRTGLAKMEQVLKTDFHPNIPPTSDGWKLLRCYGHLLAGTMIKDFKASWYNVEGSDGLWSMQTPWKTFIFPIGKIYKEASSSSRDGLAAYYDHLVAEKLKYATGQ
;
A
#
# COMPACT_ATOMS: atom_id res chain seq x y z
N MET A 1 6.47 -19.36 43.36
CA MET A 1 5.54 -18.80 42.36
C MET A 1 6.26 -17.63 41.72
N THR A 2 6.66 -17.82 40.47
CA THR A 2 7.50 -16.94 39.66
C THR A 2 6.66 -15.88 38.94
N PRO A 3 7.24 -14.73 38.55
CA PRO A 3 6.55 -13.66 37.82
C PRO A 3 6.66 -13.80 36.29
N ASP A 4 6.47 -15.02 35.74
CA ASP A 4 6.70 -15.33 34.31
C ASP A 4 5.42 -15.62 33.48
N ASP A 5 4.22 -15.28 33.95
CA ASP A 5 2.96 -15.49 33.18
C ASP A 5 2.33 -14.17 32.65
N GLN A 6 3.10 -13.33 31.95
CA GLN A 6 2.57 -12.18 31.20
C GLN A 6 2.85 -12.25 29.70
N HIS A 7 2.32 -13.30 29.06
CA HIS A 7 1.91 -13.23 27.66
C HIS A 7 0.47 -13.74 27.56
N ASP A 8 -0.47 -12.88 27.94
CA ASP A 8 -1.88 -13.12 27.71
C ASP A 8 -2.43 -11.91 26.93
N PHE A 9 -2.53 -12.06 25.61
CA PHE A 9 -3.24 -11.17 24.70
C PHE A 9 -4.75 -11.27 24.95
N SER A 10 -5.17 -10.93 26.16
CA SER A 10 -6.57 -10.76 26.51
C SER A 10 -7.07 -9.41 25.99
N ILE A 11 -7.35 -9.35 24.68
CA ILE A 11 -8.22 -8.34 24.06
C ILE A 11 -9.67 -8.54 24.54
N PHE A 12 -9.95 -9.59 25.31
CA PHE A 12 -11.19 -9.82 26.04
C PHE A 12 -11.01 -9.60 27.54
N LYS A 13 -11.22 -8.36 27.99
CA LYS A 13 -11.85 -8.15 29.30
C LYS A 13 -13.07 -7.21 29.17
N PRO A 14 -14.19 -7.74 28.65
CA PRO A 14 -15.52 -7.56 29.23
C PRO A 14 -16.10 -8.94 29.62
N GLY A 15 -17.28 -9.03 30.23
CA GLY A 15 -17.91 -10.34 30.53
C GLY A 15 -18.01 -11.24 29.27
N PRO A 16 -18.13 -12.58 29.42
CA PRO A 16 -17.94 -13.55 28.35
C PRO A 16 -19.18 -13.64 27.46
N ALA A 17 -19.49 -12.58 26.71
CA ALA A 17 -20.39 -12.70 25.58
C ALA A 17 -19.67 -13.55 24.53
N SER A 18 -20.17 -14.77 24.28
CA SER A 18 -19.67 -15.58 23.17
C SER A 18 -19.89 -14.83 21.84
N PHE A 19 -19.08 -15.13 20.83
CA PHE A 19 -19.25 -14.52 19.51
C PHE A 19 -20.65 -14.78 18.92
N GLU A 20 -21.26 -15.91 19.26
CA GLU A 20 -22.66 -16.22 18.96
C GLU A 20 -23.63 -15.23 19.62
N HIS A 21 -23.42 -14.89 20.89
CA HIS A 21 -24.23 -13.89 21.59
C HIS A 21 -24.11 -12.51 20.93
N ILE A 22 -22.93 -12.15 20.44
CA ILE A 22 -22.72 -10.90 19.68
C ILE A 22 -23.56 -10.93 18.41
N ILE A 23 -23.50 -11.99 17.61
CA ILE A 23 -24.29 -12.15 16.38
C ILE A 23 -25.80 -12.05 16.68
N GLU A 24 -26.29 -12.76 17.69
CA GLU A 24 -27.71 -12.73 18.06
C GLU A 24 -28.15 -11.32 18.52
N SER A 25 -27.27 -10.60 19.22
CA SER A 25 -27.52 -9.19 19.58
C SER A 25 -27.66 -8.31 18.33
N PHE A 26 -26.78 -8.46 17.33
CA PHE A 26 -26.87 -7.70 16.08
C PHE A 26 -28.12 -8.02 15.25
N LYS A 27 -28.62 -9.25 15.30
CA LYS A 27 -29.91 -9.62 14.67
C LYS A 27 -31.11 -8.93 15.32
N ALA A 28 -31.02 -8.62 16.61
CA ALA A 28 -32.09 -7.98 17.37
C ALA A 28 -32.17 -6.46 17.15
N PHE A 29 -31.10 -5.83 16.68
CA PHE A 29 -31.08 -4.39 16.43
C PHE A 29 -31.83 -4.04 15.13
N SER A 30 -32.76 -3.09 15.21
CA SER A 30 -33.41 -2.53 14.02
C SER A 30 -32.55 -1.49 13.32
N GLU A 31 -31.68 -0.82 14.06
CA GLU A 31 -30.81 0.25 13.57
C GLU A 31 -29.52 0.34 14.38
N LEU A 32 -28.48 0.87 13.76
CA LEU A 32 -27.25 1.32 14.40
C LEU A 32 -27.05 2.79 14.07
N ALA A 33 -26.60 3.56 15.05
CA ALA A 33 -26.36 4.99 14.91
C ALA A 33 -24.86 5.30 15.01
N ALA A 34 -24.37 6.20 14.16
CA ALA A 34 -22.99 6.67 14.17
C ALA A 34 -22.94 8.19 14.39
N PRO A 35 -22.13 8.69 15.35
CA PRO A 35 -21.99 10.13 15.53
C PRO A 35 -21.37 10.76 14.28
N LEU A 36 -21.76 12.01 14.00
CA LEU A 36 -21.22 12.76 12.89
C LEU A 36 -20.53 14.03 13.39
N THR A 37 -19.39 14.35 12.79
CA THR A 37 -18.70 15.62 12.99
C THR A 37 -18.68 16.37 11.67
N GLU A 38 -19.10 17.64 11.70
CA GLU A 38 -19.00 18.52 10.54
C GLU A 38 -17.53 18.88 10.30
N THR A 39 -17.04 18.57 9.11
CA THR A 39 -15.71 18.95 8.63
C THR A 39 -15.88 19.87 7.44
N LEU A 40 -15.32 21.08 7.53
CA LEU A 40 -15.36 22.02 6.43
C LEU A 40 -14.14 21.79 5.54
N ILE A 41 -14.38 21.49 4.27
CA ILE A 41 -13.32 21.10 3.34
C ILE A 41 -13.09 22.24 2.35
N TYR A 42 -11.88 22.78 2.39
CA TYR A 42 -11.46 23.88 1.54
C TYR A 42 -10.99 23.39 0.18
N ARG A 43 -11.46 24.02 -0.90
CA ARG A 43 -11.13 23.68 -2.30
C ARG A 43 -9.85 24.37 -2.80
N GLY A 44 -8.99 24.86 -1.90
CA GLY A 44 -7.79 25.63 -2.23
C GLY A 44 -6.51 24.97 -1.69
N PRO A 45 -5.36 25.16 -2.35
CA PRO A 45 -4.05 24.64 -1.89
C PRO A 45 -3.51 25.34 -0.63
N ARG A 46 -4.26 26.29 -0.05
CA ARG A 46 -3.84 27.08 1.09
C ARG A 46 -4.90 26.96 2.18
N GLU A 47 -4.49 26.50 3.34
CA GLU A 47 -5.33 26.61 4.53
C GLU A 47 -5.63 28.10 4.76
N PRO A 48 -6.89 28.45 5.02
CA PRO A 48 -7.25 29.82 5.32
C PRO A 48 -6.55 30.29 6.59
N SER A 49 -6.12 31.55 6.59
CA SER A 49 -5.66 32.20 7.82
C SER A 49 -6.79 32.29 8.84
N ALA A 50 -6.47 32.08 10.12
CA ALA A 50 -7.42 32.19 11.23
C ALA A 50 -8.18 33.53 11.17
N GLY A 51 -9.50 33.47 10.95
CA GLY A 51 -10.39 34.63 10.89
C GLY A 51 -10.98 34.96 9.50
N GLU A 52 -10.55 34.29 8.44
CA GLU A 52 -11.16 34.48 7.11
C GLU A 52 -12.44 33.65 6.99
N THR A 53 -13.62 34.30 6.95
CA THR A 53 -14.88 33.63 6.63
C THR A 53 -14.90 33.26 5.15
N ILE A 54 -14.52 32.01 4.82
CA ILE A 54 -14.55 31.53 3.43
C ILE A 54 -15.97 31.23 3.01
N SER A 55 -16.55 32.13 2.24
CA SER A 55 -17.76 31.87 1.49
C SER A 55 -17.42 30.90 0.34
N GLY A 56 -17.68 29.60 0.51
CA GLY A 56 -17.61 28.64 -0.61
C GLY A 56 -17.06 27.24 -0.31
N GLY A 57 -16.77 26.88 0.95
CA GLY A 57 -16.40 25.50 1.31
C GLY A 57 -17.59 24.55 1.22
N ILE A 58 -17.38 23.33 0.71
CA ILE A 58 -18.36 22.25 0.81
C ILE A 58 -18.17 21.62 2.19
N ARG A 59 -19.25 21.61 2.98
CA ARG A 59 -19.25 20.97 4.30
C ARG A 59 -19.41 19.47 4.10
N PHE A 60 -18.77 18.65 4.90
CA PHE A 60 -18.98 17.21 4.94
C PHE A 60 -19.27 16.77 6.37
N PHE A 61 -20.10 15.75 6.52
CA PHE A 61 -20.18 15.03 7.79
C PHE A 61 -19.33 13.78 7.67
N ILE A 62 -18.49 13.55 8.69
CA ILE A 62 -17.65 12.36 8.80
C ILE A 62 -17.97 11.65 10.11
N ILE A 63 -17.74 10.34 10.17
CA ILE A 63 -17.75 9.64 11.45
C ILE A 63 -16.39 9.91 12.11
N PRO A 64 -16.35 10.51 13.32
CA PRO A 64 -15.08 10.81 13.96
C PRO A 64 -14.35 9.51 14.31
N VAL A 65 -13.12 9.38 13.83
CA VAL A 65 -12.19 8.34 14.26
C VAL A 65 -11.55 8.82 15.56
N TYR A 66 -11.56 7.98 16.58
CA TYR A 66 -10.85 8.26 17.84
C TYR A 66 -9.65 7.32 17.99
N LYS A 67 -8.63 7.82 18.70
CA LYS A 67 -7.48 6.99 19.10
C LYS A 67 -7.76 6.41 20.48
N ASP A 68 -7.59 5.10 20.61
CA ASP A 68 -7.55 4.44 21.91
C ASP A 68 -6.27 3.61 22.02
N LYS A 69 -5.41 4.00 22.97
CA LYS A 69 -4.00 3.60 23.05
C LYS A 69 -3.30 3.96 21.74
N ASP A 70 -3.10 2.99 20.85
CA ASP A 70 -2.45 3.18 19.55
C ASP A 70 -3.35 2.82 18.37
N HIS A 71 -4.61 2.47 18.64
CA HIS A 71 -5.54 2.00 17.62
C HIS A 71 -6.50 3.08 17.20
N THR A 72 -6.81 3.12 15.91
CA THR A 72 -7.89 3.93 15.36
C THR A 72 -9.21 3.18 15.46
N VAL A 73 -10.23 3.85 15.99
CA VAL A 73 -11.51 3.22 16.28
C VAL A 73 -12.66 4.03 15.69
N LEU A 74 -13.59 3.33 15.02
CA LEU A 74 -14.85 3.91 14.55
C LEU A 74 -15.99 3.57 15.53
N PRO A 75 -16.66 4.58 16.12
CA PRO A 75 -17.75 4.38 17.07
C PRO A 75 -19.08 4.14 16.37
N ALA A 76 -19.87 3.20 16.86
CA ALA A 76 -21.30 3.04 16.57
C ALA A 76 -22.08 2.81 17.87
N PHE A 77 -23.37 3.04 17.85
CA PHE A 77 -24.26 2.93 18.99
C PHE A 77 -25.49 2.12 18.61
N THR A 78 -25.88 1.22 19.50
CA THR A 78 -27.06 0.35 19.35
C THR A 78 -28.38 1.10 19.59
N ASP A 79 -28.31 2.30 20.16
CA ASP A 79 -29.46 3.17 20.41
C ASP A 79 -29.08 4.62 20.09
N ALA A 80 -29.79 5.21 19.12
CA ALA A 80 -29.59 6.60 18.70
C ALA A 80 -29.81 7.60 19.84
N ARG A 81 -30.59 7.26 20.88
CA ARG A 81 -30.82 8.11 22.07
C ARG A 81 -29.56 8.34 22.90
N LEU A 82 -28.53 7.52 22.71
CA LEU A 82 -27.22 7.69 23.36
C LEU A 82 -26.37 8.77 22.70
N LEU A 83 -26.76 9.25 21.51
CA LEU A 83 -26.05 10.24 20.74
C LEU A 83 -26.74 11.60 20.80
N LYS A 84 -25.92 12.66 20.85
CA LYS A 84 -26.38 14.02 20.55
C LYS A 84 -26.28 14.23 19.04
N PRO A 85 -27.29 14.83 18.38
CA PRO A 85 -27.17 15.23 16.98
C PRO A 85 -25.94 16.13 16.72
N PRO A 86 -25.32 16.06 15.52
CA PRO A 86 -25.74 15.23 14.39
C PRO A 86 -25.23 13.77 14.48
N PHE A 87 -26.06 12.84 14.01
CA PHE A 87 -25.71 11.43 13.84
C PHE A 87 -26.45 10.88 12.61
N THR A 88 -25.97 9.77 12.05
CA THR A 88 -26.71 8.98 11.05
C THR A 88 -27.22 7.69 11.69
N SER A 89 -28.41 7.24 11.31
CA SER A 89 -28.93 5.92 11.68
C SER A 89 -29.14 5.08 10.42
N LYS A 90 -28.73 3.81 10.45
CA LYS A 90 -28.86 2.88 9.32
C LYS A 90 -29.21 1.47 9.81
N PRO A 91 -29.84 0.63 8.97
CA PRO A 91 -29.94 -0.81 9.26
C PRO A 91 -28.56 -1.40 9.59
N PRO A 92 -28.46 -2.35 10.55
CA PRO A 92 -27.17 -2.86 11.00
C PRO A 92 -26.28 -3.35 9.85
N LEU A 93 -26.84 -4.16 8.93
CA LEU A 93 -26.09 -4.70 7.80
C LEU A 93 -25.47 -3.60 6.92
N GLU A 94 -26.21 -2.51 6.67
CA GLU A 94 -25.73 -1.40 5.84
C GLU A 94 -24.60 -0.64 6.54
N LEU A 95 -24.76 -0.33 7.84
CA LEU A 95 -23.72 0.39 8.58
C LEU A 95 -22.46 -0.46 8.76
N LEU A 96 -22.60 -1.76 9.06
CA LEU A 96 -21.44 -2.65 9.23
C LEU A 96 -20.68 -2.81 7.91
N LYS A 97 -21.38 -2.92 6.78
CA LYS A 97 -20.73 -2.91 5.45
C LYS A 97 -20.00 -1.61 5.16
N LEU A 98 -20.61 -0.47 5.50
CA LEU A 98 -19.95 0.83 5.41
C LEU A 98 -18.68 0.84 6.28
N TYR A 99 -18.74 0.34 7.50
CA TYR A 99 -17.60 0.30 8.43
C TYR A 99 -16.49 -0.60 7.91
N PHE A 100 -16.83 -1.76 7.34
CA PHE A 100 -15.86 -2.69 6.77
C PHE A 100 -15.00 -2.05 5.66
N CYS A 101 -15.58 -1.12 4.89
CA CYS A 101 -14.86 -0.34 3.89
C CYS A 101 -13.78 0.62 4.46
N SER A 102 -13.83 0.94 5.76
CA SER A 102 -12.91 1.92 6.35
C SER A 102 -11.47 1.40 6.32
N GLN A 103 -10.60 2.11 5.62
CA GLN A 103 -9.17 1.78 5.53
C GLN A 103 -8.38 2.32 6.72
N THR A 104 -8.93 3.28 7.45
CA THR A 104 -8.22 4.01 8.51
C THR A 104 -8.47 3.45 9.91
N ALA A 105 -9.51 2.64 10.10
CA ALA A 105 -9.88 2.09 11.40
C ALA A 105 -9.34 0.66 11.60
N ASP A 106 -8.68 0.45 12.73
CA ASP A 106 -8.24 -0.87 13.20
C ASP A 106 -9.40 -1.65 13.83
N PHE A 107 -10.24 -0.94 14.60
CA PHE A 107 -11.37 -1.52 15.33
C PHE A 107 -12.67 -0.75 15.12
N PHE A 108 -13.77 -1.45 15.37
CA PHE A 108 -15.14 -0.94 15.34
C PHE A 108 -15.73 -1.15 16.72
N SER A 109 -16.06 -0.05 17.40
CA SER A 109 -16.58 -0.10 18.77
C SER A 109 -18.06 0.23 18.80
N PHE A 110 -18.83 -0.60 19.49
CA PHE A 110 -20.28 -0.48 19.65
C PHE A 110 -20.60 -0.15 21.10
N ASN A 111 -21.31 0.96 21.31
CA ASN A 111 -21.57 1.59 22.61
C ASN A 111 -20.29 1.95 23.39
N PRO A 112 -19.31 2.64 22.78
CA PRO A 112 -18.10 3.05 23.48
C PRO A 112 -18.41 3.99 24.64
N SER A 113 -17.62 3.92 25.72
CA SER A 113 -17.79 4.72 26.95
C SER A 113 -17.41 6.21 26.80
N LEU A 114 -17.41 6.75 25.57
CA LEU A 114 -16.88 8.07 25.22
C LEU A 114 -17.69 9.24 25.81
N ASN A 115 -18.96 9.00 26.13
CA ASN A 115 -19.81 9.97 26.80
C ASN A 115 -20.26 9.34 28.12
N SER A 116 -20.11 10.08 29.21
CA SER A 116 -20.45 9.75 30.61
C SER A 116 -21.94 9.43 30.88
N ALA A 117 -22.69 9.00 29.86
CA ALA A 117 -24.07 8.56 29.97
C ALA A 117 -24.12 7.20 30.69
N VAL A 118 -24.72 7.23 31.87
CA VAL A 118 -24.73 6.22 32.95
C VAL A 118 -25.41 4.87 32.58
N ALA A 119 -25.69 4.56 31.31
CA ALA A 119 -26.45 3.34 30.96
C ALA A 119 -26.20 2.76 29.56
N ALA A 120 -25.07 3.06 28.91
CA ALA A 120 -24.71 2.31 27.70
C ALA A 120 -24.30 0.88 28.11
N GLY A 121 -24.83 -0.15 27.45
CA GLY A 121 -24.45 -1.55 27.71
C GLY A 121 -22.94 -1.79 27.52
N PRO A 122 -22.45 -3.03 27.74
CA PRO A 122 -21.02 -3.31 27.60
C PRO A 122 -20.53 -2.93 26.19
N GLU A 123 -19.38 -2.28 26.13
CA GLU A 123 -18.71 -1.94 24.87
C GLU A 123 -18.31 -3.24 24.14
N ILE A 124 -18.71 -3.37 22.87
CA ILE A 124 -18.29 -4.46 22.00
C ILE A 124 -17.28 -3.92 21.01
N ARG A 125 -16.10 -4.53 20.93
CA ARG A 125 -15.08 -4.18 19.93
C ARG A 125 -14.89 -5.33 18.96
N LEU A 126 -14.97 -5.01 17.67
CA LEU A 126 -14.74 -5.95 16.60
C LEU A 126 -13.55 -5.45 15.76
N ASN A 127 -12.62 -6.35 15.43
CA ASN A 127 -11.66 -6.11 14.35
C ASN A 127 -12.34 -6.35 12.99
N ARG A 128 -11.63 -6.09 11.89
CA ARG A 128 -12.18 -6.24 10.53
C ARG A 128 -12.61 -7.68 10.21
N GLN A 129 -11.86 -8.69 10.66
CA GLN A 129 -12.21 -10.10 10.49
C GLN A 129 -13.52 -10.45 11.21
N GLN A 130 -13.66 -10.07 12.48
CA GLN A 130 -14.86 -10.29 13.28
C GLN A 130 -16.07 -9.53 12.72
N LEU A 131 -15.86 -8.29 12.26
CA LEU A 131 -16.89 -7.51 11.59
C LEU A 131 -17.40 -8.23 10.33
N SER A 132 -16.51 -8.82 9.52
CA SER A 132 -16.89 -9.63 8.36
C SER A 132 -17.76 -10.83 8.74
N LEU A 133 -17.44 -11.52 9.83
CA LEU A 133 -18.24 -12.64 10.33
C LEU A 133 -19.66 -12.21 10.74
N VAL A 134 -19.79 -11.05 11.42
CA VAL A 134 -21.11 -10.50 11.78
C VAL A 134 -21.90 -10.12 10.54
N ILE A 135 -21.27 -9.47 9.55
CA ILE A 135 -21.90 -9.16 8.26
C ILE A 135 -22.39 -10.44 7.59
N GLY A 136 -21.55 -11.47 7.47
CA GLY A 136 -21.90 -12.74 6.85
C GLY A 136 -23.05 -13.46 7.55
N ALA A 137 -23.13 -13.38 8.88
CA ALA A 137 -24.22 -13.96 9.66
C ALA A 137 -25.56 -13.25 9.40
N LEU A 138 -25.56 -11.92 9.36
CA LEU A 138 -26.75 -11.12 9.04
C LEU A 138 -27.21 -11.37 7.60
N GLU A 139 -26.28 -11.42 6.64
CA GLU A 139 -26.60 -11.71 5.24
C GLU A 139 -27.18 -13.12 5.05
N THR A 140 -26.63 -14.11 5.76
CA THR A 140 -27.13 -15.49 5.71
C THR A 140 -28.55 -15.57 6.27
N SER A 141 -28.82 -14.84 7.36
CA SER A 141 -30.14 -14.80 8.01
C SER A 141 -31.19 -14.06 7.18
N ALA A 142 -30.78 -13.10 6.35
CA ALA A 142 -31.67 -12.28 5.52
C ALA A 142 -32.19 -12.98 4.25
N CYS A 143 -31.78 -14.21 3.95
CA CYS A 143 -32.26 -14.97 2.79
C CYS A 143 -33.43 -15.91 3.17
N PRO A 144 -34.70 -15.47 3.04
CA PRO A 144 -35.88 -16.31 3.29
C PRO A 144 -35.96 -17.39 2.19
N GLY A 145 -35.44 -18.57 2.47
CA GLY A 145 -35.34 -19.65 1.47
C GLY A 145 -34.18 -20.61 1.70
N ALA A 146 -33.22 -20.23 2.55
CA ALA A 146 -32.36 -21.20 3.22
C ALA A 146 -33.22 -21.96 4.23
N SER A 147 -34.04 -22.89 3.73
CA SER A 147 -34.92 -23.72 4.53
C SER A 147 -34.11 -24.47 5.59
N SER A 148 -34.76 -24.72 6.72
CA SER A 148 -34.29 -25.43 7.92
C SER A 148 -33.85 -26.89 7.70
N ASP A 149 -33.48 -27.27 6.48
CA ASP A 149 -32.74 -28.50 6.21
C ASP A 149 -31.32 -28.30 6.75
N ASN A 150 -31.21 -28.43 8.08
CA ASN A 150 -29.99 -28.46 8.89
C ASN A 150 -28.98 -29.55 8.45
N SER A 151 -29.21 -30.23 7.32
CA SER A 151 -28.38 -31.29 6.78
C SER A 151 -27.38 -30.82 5.73
N SER A 152 -27.37 -29.54 5.34
CA SER A 152 -26.41 -29.04 4.35
C SER A 152 -25.10 -28.60 5.01
N ASP A 153 -24.01 -29.32 4.67
CA ASP A 153 -22.64 -29.05 5.12
C ASP A 153 -22.24 -27.57 4.97
N PRO A 154 -21.93 -26.85 6.07
CA PRO A 154 -21.54 -25.45 6.03
C PRO A 154 -20.32 -25.16 5.14
N ALA A 155 -19.37 -26.10 5.02
CA ALA A 155 -18.20 -25.92 4.15
C ALA A 155 -18.61 -25.86 2.68
N ARG A 156 -19.51 -26.74 2.26
CA ARG A 156 -20.06 -26.76 0.90
C ARG A 156 -20.88 -25.51 0.59
N GLN A 157 -21.65 -25.01 1.56
CA GLN A 157 -22.36 -23.74 1.39
C GLN A 157 -21.38 -22.56 1.28
N ALA A 158 -20.34 -22.54 2.10
CA ALA A 158 -19.31 -21.51 2.05
C ALA A 158 -18.63 -21.46 0.68
N GLU A 159 -18.26 -22.62 0.12
CA GLU A 159 -17.69 -22.73 -1.23
C GLU A 159 -18.65 -22.22 -2.32
N MET A 160 -19.94 -22.58 -2.24
CA MET A 160 -20.97 -22.09 -3.15
C MET A 160 -21.10 -20.55 -3.09
N PHE A 161 -21.17 -19.97 -1.89
CA PHE A 161 -21.28 -18.52 -1.72
C PHE A 161 -20.01 -17.79 -2.14
N LEU A 162 -18.84 -18.39 -1.93
CA LEU A 162 -17.58 -17.87 -2.44
C LEU A 162 -17.61 -17.82 -3.98
N GLY A 163 -18.09 -18.88 -4.64
CA GLY A 163 -18.31 -18.91 -6.09
C GLY A 163 -19.29 -17.85 -6.61
N GLN A 164 -20.19 -17.35 -5.76
CA GLN A 164 -21.14 -16.27 -6.07
C GLN A 164 -20.61 -14.87 -5.69
N ALA A 165 -19.33 -14.73 -5.35
CA ALA A 165 -18.72 -13.51 -4.84
C ALA A 165 -19.41 -12.95 -3.57
N GLN A 166 -19.97 -13.81 -2.72
CA GLN A 166 -20.55 -13.46 -1.41
C GLN A 166 -19.54 -13.79 -0.30
N ALA A 167 -18.42 -13.09 -0.30
CA ALA A 167 -17.25 -13.44 0.52
C ALA A 167 -17.52 -13.36 2.04
N HIS A 168 -18.34 -12.41 2.51
CA HIS A 168 -18.74 -12.33 3.92
C HIS A 168 -19.52 -13.57 4.38
N LYS A 169 -20.54 -14.00 3.62
CA LYS A 169 -21.27 -15.25 3.90
C LYS A 169 -20.36 -16.46 3.88
N ALA A 170 -19.50 -16.55 2.87
CA ALA A 170 -18.53 -17.64 2.74
C ALA A 170 -17.60 -17.70 3.97
N HIS A 171 -17.07 -16.56 4.40
CA HIS A 171 -16.21 -16.45 5.58
C HIS A 171 -16.95 -16.89 6.86
N TYR A 172 -18.20 -16.46 7.05
CA TYR A 172 -19.03 -16.88 8.17
C TYR A 172 -19.30 -18.39 8.19
N LEU A 173 -19.79 -18.95 7.08
CA LEU A 173 -20.13 -20.36 6.97
C LEU A 173 -18.90 -21.28 7.08
N ALA A 174 -17.77 -20.88 6.49
CA ALA A 174 -16.51 -21.59 6.66
C ALA A 174 -16.02 -21.56 8.12
N SER A 175 -16.35 -20.51 8.88
CA SER A 175 -15.99 -20.43 10.30
C SER A 175 -16.93 -21.25 11.20
N LEU A 176 -18.11 -21.64 10.72
CA LEU A 176 -19.01 -22.59 11.39
C LEU A 176 -18.70 -24.05 11.05
N ALA A 177 -18.07 -24.29 9.90
CA ALA A 177 -17.72 -25.64 9.47
C ALA A 177 -16.66 -26.27 10.39
N PRO A 178 -16.64 -27.61 10.55
CA PRO A 178 -15.58 -28.30 11.27
C PRO A 178 -14.20 -27.93 10.73
N ALA A 179 -13.24 -27.74 11.64
CA ALA A 179 -11.86 -27.45 11.27
C ALA A 179 -11.30 -28.60 10.42
N GLY A 180 -10.73 -28.25 9.27
CA GLY A 180 -10.13 -29.20 8.34
C GLY A 180 -9.46 -28.48 7.18
N PRO A 181 -8.59 -29.16 6.41
CA PRO A 181 -7.79 -28.52 5.37
C PRO A 181 -8.64 -27.78 4.33
N GLN A 182 -9.72 -28.40 3.84
CA GLN A 182 -10.62 -27.78 2.87
C GLN A 182 -11.31 -26.53 3.43
N THR A 183 -11.79 -26.59 4.68
CA THR A 183 -12.40 -25.46 5.37
C THR A 183 -11.41 -24.29 5.51
N THR A 184 -10.15 -24.59 5.87
CA THR A 184 -9.07 -23.59 5.96
C THR A 184 -8.82 -22.91 4.61
N LEU A 185 -8.76 -23.68 3.52
CA LEU A 185 -8.58 -23.16 2.17
C LEU A 185 -9.75 -22.26 1.74
N ILE A 186 -11.00 -22.67 2.00
CA ILE A 186 -12.20 -21.86 1.71
C ILE A 186 -12.18 -20.57 2.53
N LYS A 187 -11.85 -20.65 3.83
CA LYS A 187 -11.75 -19.50 4.72
C LYS A 187 -10.67 -18.51 4.25
N ALA A 188 -9.49 -18.99 3.90
CA ALA A 188 -8.41 -18.16 3.37
C ALA A 188 -8.80 -17.49 2.05
N ALA A 189 -9.43 -18.23 1.13
CA ALA A 189 -9.91 -17.67 -0.13
C ALA A 189 -11.00 -16.59 0.07
N ALA A 190 -11.92 -16.78 1.04
CA ALA A 190 -12.90 -15.77 1.37
C ALA A 190 -12.25 -14.51 1.97
N LEU A 191 -11.24 -14.65 2.83
CA LEU A 191 -10.47 -13.54 3.37
C LEU A 191 -9.70 -12.77 2.29
N MET A 192 -9.13 -13.47 1.30
CA MET A 192 -8.47 -12.84 0.15
C MET A 192 -9.43 -11.99 -0.70
N GLU A 193 -10.67 -12.45 -0.92
CA GLU A 193 -11.70 -11.65 -1.64
C GLU A 193 -12.25 -10.49 -0.80
N LEU A 194 -11.97 -10.48 0.50
CA LEU A 194 -12.27 -9.38 1.42
C LEU A 194 -11.07 -8.43 1.64
N ASP A 195 -10.00 -8.60 0.86
CA ASP A 195 -8.72 -7.86 1.00
C ASP A 195 -8.07 -8.01 2.40
N LEU A 196 -8.36 -9.10 3.11
CA LEU A 196 -7.75 -9.48 4.40
C LEU A 196 -6.56 -10.42 4.20
N TYR A 197 -5.56 -9.94 3.44
CA TYR A 197 -4.43 -10.75 2.99
C TYR A 197 -3.55 -11.27 4.12
N GLN A 198 -3.36 -10.49 5.19
CA GLN A 198 -2.57 -10.91 6.34
C GLN A 198 -3.25 -12.07 7.09
N ASP A 199 -4.55 -11.94 7.38
CA ASP A 199 -5.31 -13.02 8.04
C ASP A 199 -5.34 -14.29 7.19
N ALA A 200 -5.46 -14.15 5.86
CA ALA A 200 -5.39 -15.29 4.95
C ALA A 200 -4.00 -15.94 4.93
N TYR A 201 -2.93 -15.14 4.96
CA TYR A 201 -1.56 -15.61 5.03
C TYR A 201 -1.29 -16.38 6.32
N ASP A 202 -1.73 -15.84 7.46
CA ASP A 202 -1.53 -16.46 8.78
C ASP A 202 -2.24 -17.82 8.86
N LEU A 203 -3.41 -17.97 8.22
CA LEU A 203 -4.12 -19.25 8.13
C LEU A 203 -3.42 -20.30 7.27
N LEU A 204 -2.69 -19.87 6.24
CA LEU A 204 -2.02 -20.76 5.28
C LEU A 204 -0.55 -21.01 5.63
N THR A 205 0.02 -20.21 6.54
CA THR A 205 1.42 -20.32 6.92
C THR A 205 1.69 -21.67 7.60
N GLY A 206 2.55 -22.47 6.98
CA GLY A 206 2.89 -23.82 7.44
C GLY A 206 2.11 -24.95 6.75
N ASP A 207 1.12 -24.63 5.92
CA ASP A 207 0.45 -25.62 5.05
C ASP A 207 1.23 -25.77 3.74
N GLU A 208 1.88 -26.92 3.56
CA GLU A 208 2.65 -27.25 2.36
C GLU A 208 1.82 -27.91 1.25
N SER A 209 0.49 -27.99 1.40
CA SER A 209 -0.38 -28.54 0.36
C SER A 209 -0.28 -27.70 -0.92
N PRO A 210 -0.34 -28.33 -2.11
CA PRO A 210 -0.29 -27.62 -3.38
C PRO A 210 -1.32 -26.49 -3.51
N GLN A 211 -2.52 -26.67 -2.94
CA GLN A 211 -3.59 -25.68 -2.92
C GLN A 211 -3.23 -24.47 -2.04
N ALA A 212 -2.70 -24.71 -0.84
CA ALA A 212 -2.25 -23.64 0.05
C ALA A 212 -1.09 -22.85 -0.58
N LEU A 213 -0.11 -23.52 -1.18
CA LEU A 213 0.99 -22.88 -1.90
C LEU A 213 0.51 -22.02 -3.08
N CYS A 214 -0.52 -22.46 -3.82
CA CYS A 214 -1.16 -21.66 -4.87
C CYS A 214 -1.81 -20.39 -4.29
N LEU A 215 -2.55 -20.49 -3.18
CA LEU A 215 -3.18 -19.33 -2.54
C LEU A 215 -2.14 -18.37 -1.95
N LEU A 216 -1.07 -18.88 -1.32
CA LEU A 216 0.05 -18.08 -0.84
C LEU A 216 0.75 -17.35 -1.99
N ALA A 217 0.93 -17.99 -3.14
CA ALA A 217 1.48 -17.33 -4.33
C ALA A 217 0.57 -16.19 -4.82
N GLU A 218 -0.74 -16.40 -4.82
CA GLU A 218 -1.71 -15.36 -5.16
C GLU A 218 -1.69 -14.19 -4.15
N ILE A 219 -1.59 -14.48 -2.84
CA ILE A 219 -1.40 -13.44 -1.80
C ILE A 219 -0.15 -12.64 -2.10
N HIS A 220 1.01 -13.29 -2.27
CA HIS A 220 2.27 -12.60 -2.56
C HIS A 220 2.21 -11.77 -3.83
N ARG A 221 1.51 -12.23 -4.88
CA ARG A 221 1.30 -11.43 -6.09
C ARG A 221 0.45 -10.18 -5.79
N ARG A 222 -0.68 -10.35 -5.09
CA ARG A 222 -1.58 -9.23 -4.76
C ARG A 222 -0.95 -8.23 -3.78
N THR A 223 0.04 -8.64 -2.99
CA THR A 223 0.82 -7.79 -2.09
C THR A 223 2.19 -7.38 -2.67
N ASP A 224 2.33 -7.36 -3.99
CA ASP A 224 3.51 -6.86 -4.72
C ASP A 224 4.85 -7.57 -4.39
N ASN A 225 4.82 -8.90 -4.28
CA ASN A 225 5.99 -9.77 -4.12
C ASN A 225 6.01 -10.88 -5.19
N PRO A 226 6.24 -10.53 -6.48
CA PRO A 226 6.15 -11.48 -7.59
C PRO A 226 7.22 -12.57 -7.53
N ARG A 227 8.40 -12.28 -6.97
CA ARG A 227 9.47 -13.26 -6.79
C ARG A 227 9.03 -14.41 -5.90
N LYS A 228 8.52 -14.10 -4.70
CA LYS A 228 8.08 -15.13 -3.76
C LYS A 228 6.91 -15.93 -4.32
N ALA A 229 5.98 -15.28 -5.03
CA ALA A 229 4.91 -15.95 -5.74
C ALA A 229 5.44 -16.98 -6.75
N ARG A 230 6.46 -16.63 -7.56
CA ARG A 230 7.09 -17.58 -8.50
C ARG A 230 7.78 -18.75 -7.79
N GLU A 231 8.51 -18.47 -6.71
CA GLU A 231 9.18 -19.52 -5.91
C GLU A 231 8.15 -20.55 -5.39
N LEU A 232 7.02 -20.07 -4.86
CA LEU A 232 5.92 -20.93 -4.40
C LEU A 232 5.28 -21.71 -5.54
N LEU A 233 4.94 -21.07 -6.66
CA LEU A 233 4.39 -21.76 -7.83
C LEU A 233 5.36 -22.82 -8.39
N PHE A 234 6.68 -22.56 -8.34
CA PHE A 234 7.69 -23.50 -8.79
C PHE A 234 7.77 -24.74 -7.90
N SER A 235 7.57 -24.57 -6.59
CA SER A 235 7.58 -25.66 -5.61
C SER A 235 6.42 -26.65 -5.77
N ILE A 236 5.33 -26.25 -6.44
CA ILE A 236 4.17 -27.10 -6.68
C ILE A 236 4.51 -28.20 -7.71
N PRO A 237 4.41 -29.49 -7.35
CA PRO A 237 4.67 -30.60 -8.28
C PRO A 237 3.66 -30.62 -9.43
N GLN A 238 4.11 -31.00 -10.64
CA GLN A 238 3.23 -31.16 -11.80
C GLN A 238 2.15 -32.24 -11.59
N SER A 239 2.41 -33.23 -10.74
CA SER A 239 1.45 -34.29 -10.41
C SER A 239 0.30 -33.84 -9.50
N ALA A 240 0.31 -32.59 -9.00
CA ALA A 240 -0.71 -32.10 -8.07
C ALA A 240 -2.08 -31.81 -8.70
N GLY A 241 -2.20 -31.87 -10.05
CA GLY A 241 -3.46 -31.57 -10.74
C GLY A 241 -3.86 -30.09 -10.73
N LEU A 242 -2.95 -29.19 -10.33
CA LEU A 242 -3.17 -27.74 -10.25
C LEU A 242 -2.53 -26.95 -11.40
N ASP A 243 -2.16 -27.62 -12.50
CA ASP A 243 -1.45 -26.96 -13.62
C ASP A 243 -2.22 -25.77 -14.19
N ARG A 244 -3.56 -25.84 -14.22
CA ARG A 244 -4.41 -24.75 -14.71
C ARG A 244 -4.33 -23.52 -13.81
N ARG A 245 -4.50 -23.70 -12.49
CA ARG A 245 -4.40 -22.63 -11.50
C ARG A 245 -2.99 -22.05 -11.46
N LYS A 246 -1.96 -22.90 -11.51
CA LYS A 246 -0.55 -22.48 -11.58
C LYS A 246 -0.25 -21.66 -12.84
N ASN A 247 -0.75 -22.08 -13.99
CA ASN A 247 -0.62 -21.33 -15.24
C ASN A 247 -1.39 -20.01 -15.20
N LEU A 248 -2.58 -19.98 -14.58
CA LEU A 248 -3.35 -18.76 -14.39
C LEU A 248 -2.58 -17.74 -13.55
N GLU A 249 -2.04 -18.13 -12.39
CA GLU A 249 -1.23 -17.23 -11.56
C GLU A 249 0.08 -16.83 -12.24
N THR A 250 0.69 -17.73 -13.02
CA THR A 250 1.86 -17.40 -13.84
C THR A 250 1.54 -16.35 -14.91
N ALA A 251 0.35 -16.43 -15.53
CA ALA A 251 -0.11 -15.45 -16.51
C ALA A 251 -0.35 -14.07 -15.86
N TRP A 252 -0.90 -14.03 -14.64
CA TRP A 252 -1.03 -12.79 -13.87
C TRP A 252 0.34 -12.18 -13.53
N LEU A 253 1.31 -12.97 -13.07
CA LEU A 253 2.67 -12.50 -12.81
C LEU A 253 3.34 -11.96 -14.08
N ASP A 254 3.19 -12.68 -15.20
CA ASP A 254 3.71 -12.20 -16.49
C ASP A 254 3.05 -10.86 -16.89
N LEU A 255 1.76 -10.65 -16.60
CA LEU A 255 1.07 -9.39 -16.86
C LEU A 255 1.60 -8.26 -15.97
N ASP A 256 1.74 -8.50 -14.67
CA ASP A 256 2.21 -7.53 -13.68
C ASP A 256 3.66 -7.07 -13.98
N GLU A 257 4.51 -7.99 -14.44
CA GLU A 257 5.89 -7.71 -14.90
C GLU A 257 5.95 -7.03 -16.29
N GLY A 258 4.81 -6.75 -16.91
CA GLY A 258 4.71 -6.09 -18.21
C GLY A 258 5.00 -6.99 -19.42
N LYS A 259 5.05 -8.32 -19.25
CA LYS A 259 5.17 -9.31 -20.34
C LYS A 259 3.81 -9.57 -20.99
N THR A 260 3.14 -8.50 -21.42
CA THR A 260 1.73 -8.49 -21.84
C THR A 260 1.39 -9.51 -22.93
N VAL A 261 2.22 -9.66 -23.97
CA VAL A 261 1.98 -10.61 -25.08
C VAL A 261 2.01 -12.07 -24.58
N LYS A 262 2.92 -12.38 -23.66
CA LYS A 262 3.04 -13.73 -23.07
C LYS A 262 1.84 -14.03 -22.18
N ALA A 263 1.46 -13.08 -21.33
CA ALA A 263 0.27 -13.19 -20.49
C ALA A 263 -1.00 -13.34 -21.32
N GLN A 264 -1.21 -12.49 -22.34
CA GLN A 264 -2.35 -12.54 -23.25
C GLN A 264 -2.50 -13.92 -23.90
N ARG A 265 -1.40 -14.48 -24.42
CA ARG A 265 -1.41 -15.83 -25.01
C ARG A 265 -1.79 -16.90 -23.97
N MET A 266 -1.24 -16.82 -22.76
CA MET A 266 -1.50 -17.79 -21.71
C MET A 266 -2.95 -17.73 -21.23
N PHE A 267 -3.48 -16.53 -20.99
CA PHE A 267 -4.88 -16.32 -20.66
C PHE A 267 -5.82 -16.78 -21.78
N GLY A 268 -5.50 -16.49 -23.04
CA GLY A 268 -6.29 -16.96 -24.19
C GLY A 268 -6.37 -18.49 -24.27
N ASN A 269 -5.24 -19.18 -24.07
CA ASN A 269 -5.20 -20.65 -24.03
C ASN A 269 -6.04 -21.21 -22.86
N LEU A 270 -5.93 -20.61 -21.68
CA LEU A 270 -6.69 -21.03 -20.49
C LEU A 270 -8.19 -20.81 -20.66
N ALA A 271 -8.59 -19.67 -21.24
CA ALA A 271 -9.98 -19.34 -21.52
C ALA A 271 -10.59 -20.29 -22.56
N ALA A 272 -9.84 -20.64 -23.62
CA ALA A 272 -10.28 -21.60 -24.63
C ALA A 272 -10.44 -23.03 -24.07
N ALA A 273 -9.63 -23.40 -23.07
CA ALA A 273 -9.67 -24.72 -22.46
C ALA A 273 -10.86 -24.95 -21.49
N GLY A 274 -11.66 -23.94 -21.16
CA GLY A 274 -12.88 -24.09 -20.34
C GLY A 274 -12.62 -24.20 -18.82
N GLY A 275 -13.46 -24.90 -18.06
CA GLY A 275 -13.26 -25.17 -16.61
C GLY A 275 -13.42 -23.99 -15.65
N ASP A 276 -13.08 -24.22 -14.38
CA ASP A 276 -13.33 -23.30 -13.26
C ASP A 276 -12.51 -22.00 -13.35
N GLU A 277 -11.30 -22.08 -13.94
CA GLU A 277 -10.45 -20.90 -14.16
C GLU A 277 -10.83 -20.07 -15.40
N ARG A 278 -11.78 -20.53 -16.23
CA ARG A 278 -12.12 -19.88 -17.52
C ARG A 278 -12.43 -18.40 -17.34
N GLN A 279 -13.24 -18.08 -16.33
CA GLN A 279 -13.73 -16.72 -16.14
C GLN A 279 -12.60 -15.77 -15.70
N GLU A 280 -11.74 -16.22 -14.79
CA GLU A 280 -10.58 -15.44 -14.37
C GLU A 280 -9.54 -15.32 -15.50
N ALA A 281 -9.43 -16.33 -16.37
CA ALA A 281 -8.60 -16.26 -17.57
C ALA A 281 -9.16 -15.26 -18.60
N LEU A 282 -10.48 -15.23 -18.84
CA LEU A 282 -11.11 -14.22 -19.70
C LEU A 282 -10.90 -12.81 -19.14
N PHE A 283 -11.00 -12.65 -17.83
CA PHE A 283 -10.67 -11.40 -17.16
C PHE A 283 -9.21 -10.99 -17.35
N GLY A 284 -8.26 -11.91 -17.15
CA GLY A 284 -6.84 -11.67 -17.42
C GLY A 284 -6.55 -11.32 -18.88
N LEU A 285 -7.24 -11.96 -19.82
CA LEU A 285 -7.17 -11.66 -21.25
C LEU A 285 -7.67 -10.23 -21.54
N ALA A 286 -8.79 -9.84 -20.95
CA ALA A 286 -9.34 -8.48 -21.08
C ALA A 286 -8.37 -7.42 -20.53
N MET A 287 -7.72 -7.70 -19.40
CA MET A 287 -6.72 -6.80 -18.81
C MET A 287 -5.46 -6.68 -19.68
N ALA A 288 -4.95 -7.80 -20.20
CA ALA A 288 -3.76 -7.85 -21.05
C ALA A 288 -3.96 -7.13 -22.40
N THR A 289 -5.19 -7.14 -22.93
CA THR A 289 -5.57 -6.46 -24.18
C THR A 289 -5.88 -4.97 -23.97
N ALA A 290 -6.57 -4.61 -22.88
CA ALA A 290 -6.96 -3.23 -22.58
C ALA A 290 -5.77 -2.30 -22.34
N GLY A 291 -4.73 -2.77 -21.66
CA GLY A 291 -3.58 -1.93 -21.27
C GLY A 291 -2.87 -1.26 -22.46
N PRO A 292 -2.37 -2.03 -23.44
CA PRO A 292 -1.76 -1.48 -24.66
C PRO A 292 -2.71 -0.57 -25.45
N ALA A 293 -3.99 -0.94 -25.56
CA ALA A 293 -4.99 -0.20 -26.33
C ALA A 293 -5.27 1.20 -25.74
N LEU A 294 -5.47 1.29 -24.43
CA LEU A 294 -5.67 2.57 -23.73
C LEU A 294 -4.41 3.46 -23.76
N ALA A 295 -3.22 2.86 -23.72
CA ALA A 295 -1.96 3.59 -23.82
C ALA A 295 -1.68 4.14 -25.23
N ALA A 296 -2.25 3.52 -26.27
CA ALA A 296 -2.18 4.00 -27.64
C ALA A 296 -3.16 5.15 -27.89
N ASP A 297 -4.40 5.05 -27.40
CA ASP A 297 -5.43 6.08 -27.54
C ASP A 297 -5.02 7.41 -26.87
N ASN A 298 -4.46 7.35 -25.66
CA ASN A 298 -3.94 8.53 -24.96
C ASN A 298 -2.78 9.24 -25.69
N ARG A 299 -2.07 8.55 -26.60
CA ARG A 299 -1.04 9.17 -27.44
C ARG A 299 -1.62 9.91 -28.64
N GLY A 300 -2.75 9.44 -29.18
CA GLY A 300 -3.46 10.08 -30.28
C GLY A 300 -4.27 11.31 -29.86
N ASN A 301 -4.76 11.34 -28.62
CA ASN A 301 -5.63 12.41 -28.12
C ASN A 301 -4.88 13.57 -27.42
N ARG A 302 -3.56 13.73 -27.66
CA ARG A 302 -2.89 14.99 -27.30
C ARG A 302 -3.46 16.08 -28.20
N PRO A 303 -4.06 17.16 -27.66
CA PRO A 303 -4.49 18.28 -28.49
C PRO A 303 -3.28 18.75 -29.29
N ALA A 304 -3.39 18.73 -30.62
CA ALA A 304 -2.41 19.36 -31.48
C ALA A 304 -2.24 20.79 -30.95
N THR A 305 -1.06 21.09 -30.41
CA THR A 305 -0.74 22.44 -29.98
C THR A 305 -0.98 23.38 -31.17
N PRO A 306 -1.71 24.49 -31.01
CA PRO A 306 -1.94 25.41 -32.11
C PRO A 306 -0.59 25.97 -32.51
N ARG A 307 -0.06 25.51 -33.65
CA ARG A 307 1.13 26.06 -34.26
C ARG A 307 0.74 27.42 -34.83
N TRP A 308 0.87 28.46 -34.02
CA TRP A 308 0.78 29.86 -34.46
C TRP A 308 1.96 30.14 -35.39
N ASN A 309 1.74 30.05 -36.69
CA ASN A 309 2.60 30.65 -37.70
C ASN A 309 1.82 31.72 -38.44
N GLY A 310 2.25 32.97 -38.30
CA GLY A 310 1.80 34.06 -39.13
C GLY A 310 2.46 34.03 -40.52
N SER A 311 1.69 34.47 -41.52
CA SER A 311 2.05 34.92 -42.87
C SER A 311 2.11 33.90 -44.03
N PRO A 312 1.82 34.34 -45.28
CA PRO A 312 0.60 33.90 -45.96
C PRO A 312 0.81 33.24 -47.34
N ALA A 313 -0.28 32.60 -47.79
CA ALA A 313 -0.65 32.27 -49.18
C ALA A 313 0.32 31.44 -50.05
N GLY A 314 -0.08 30.20 -50.37
CA GLY A 314 0.38 29.51 -51.57
C GLY A 314 0.32 27.98 -51.56
N ALA A 315 -0.70 27.43 -52.23
CA ALA A 315 -0.83 26.08 -52.80
C ALA A 315 -1.07 24.85 -51.87
N PRO A 316 -1.95 23.90 -52.27
CA PRO A 316 -2.22 22.69 -51.51
C PRO A 316 -1.15 21.63 -51.80
N LYS A 317 -0.49 21.12 -50.75
CA LYS A 317 0.27 19.87 -50.81
C LYS A 317 -0.47 18.83 -50.00
N GLU A 318 -0.93 17.78 -50.68
CA GLU A 318 -1.43 16.54 -50.08
C GLU A 318 -0.32 15.94 -49.22
N GLY A 319 -0.51 15.97 -47.90
CA GLY A 319 0.30 15.24 -46.95
C GLY A 319 -0.19 13.79 -46.81
N PRO A 320 0.69 12.84 -46.47
CA PRO A 320 0.36 11.42 -46.41
C PRO A 320 -0.68 11.16 -45.31
N ARG A 321 -1.83 10.59 -45.71
CA ARG A 321 -2.80 10.01 -44.77
C ARG A 321 -2.11 8.83 -44.07
N TYR A 322 -1.83 8.95 -42.78
CA TYR A 322 -1.51 7.80 -41.96
C TYR A 322 -2.80 6.98 -41.74
N PRO A 323 -2.74 5.64 -41.78
CA PRO A 323 -3.91 4.80 -41.58
C PRO A 323 -4.31 4.77 -40.10
N ASP A 324 -5.41 5.44 -39.75
CA ASP A 324 -5.98 5.51 -38.38
C ASP A 324 -6.73 4.25 -37.93
N THR A 325 -6.61 3.10 -38.62
CA THR A 325 -7.54 1.96 -38.45
C THR A 325 -7.02 0.78 -37.63
N GLU A 326 -5.74 0.75 -37.21
CA GLU A 326 -5.18 -0.47 -36.56
C GLU A 326 -5.43 -0.56 -35.05
N ASN A 327 -5.74 0.54 -34.34
CA ASN A 327 -5.91 0.52 -32.88
C ASN A 327 -7.33 0.19 -32.38
N THR A 328 -8.35 0.21 -33.25
CA THR A 328 -9.74 -0.09 -32.87
C THR A 328 -9.96 -1.58 -32.54
N SER A 329 -9.10 -2.46 -33.05
CA SER A 329 -9.17 -3.91 -32.83
C SER A 329 -8.96 -4.26 -31.35
N GLY A 330 -7.94 -3.71 -30.70
CA GLY A 330 -7.61 -4.03 -29.31
C GLY A 330 -8.67 -3.63 -28.29
N LEU A 331 -9.35 -2.48 -28.49
CA LEU A 331 -10.46 -2.07 -27.61
C LEU A 331 -11.69 -2.96 -27.78
N SER A 332 -11.97 -3.41 -29.01
CA SER A 332 -13.07 -4.33 -29.29
C SER A 332 -12.81 -5.71 -28.68
N GLU A 333 -11.58 -6.22 -28.80
CA GLU A 333 -11.17 -7.49 -28.19
C GLU A 333 -11.26 -7.44 -26.66
N ALA A 334 -10.77 -6.36 -26.04
CA ALA A 334 -10.87 -6.17 -24.60
C ALA A 334 -12.33 -6.10 -24.13
N THR A 335 -13.18 -5.40 -24.89
CA THR A 335 -14.63 -5.32 -24.61
C THR A 335 -15.28 -6.70 -24.65
N ALA A 336 -15.05 -7.47 -25.72
CA ALA A 336 -15.60 -8.81 -25.87
C ALA A 336 -15.12 -9.77 -24.76
N ALA A 337 -13.84 -9.67 -24.37
CA ALA A 337 -13.29 -10.47 -23.28
C ALA A 337 -13.90 -10.10 -21.91
N PHE A 338 -14.12 -8.81 -21.62
CA PHE A 338 -14.84 -8.39 -20.42
C PHE A 338 -16.29 -8.85 -20.42
N GLU A 339 -17.01 -8.69 -21.53
CA GLU A 339 -18.41 -9.13 -21.65
C GLU A 339 -18.51 -10.65 -21.41
N ALA A 340 -17.64 -11.45 -22.03
CA ALA A 340 -17.56 -12.89 -21.79
C ALA A 340 -17.20 -13.25 -20.34
N ALA A 341 -16.33 -12.47 -19.69
CA ALA A 341 -15.98 -12.68 -18.28
C ALA A 341 -17.13 -12.34 -17.31
N LEU A 342 -18.12 -11.55 -17.74
CA LEU A 342 -19.28 -11.15 -16.94
C LEU A 342 -20.49 -12.08 -17.09
N GLU A 343 -20.50 -12.99 -18.08
CA GLU A 343 -21.64 -13.89 -18.34
C GLU A 343 -21.91 -14.90 -17.21
N CYS A 344 -20.85 -15.36 -16.55
CA CYS A 344 -20.94 -16.33 -15.46
C CYS A 344 -20.57 -15.67 -14.13
N PRO A 345 -21.24 -15.99 -13.02
CA PRO A 345 -20.73 -15.64 -11.70
C PRO A 345 -19.49 -16.50 -11.32
N SER A 346 -18.46 -15.86 -10.79
CA SER A 346 -17.34 -16.48 -10.08
C SER A 346 -17.00 -15.73 -8.78
N LYS A 347 -16.10 -16.29 -7.98
CA LYS A 347 -15.49 -15.58 -6.84
C LYS A 347 -14.87 -14.24 -7.22
N ALA A 348 -14.35 -14.11 -8.45
CA ALA A 348 -13.73 -12.89 -8.94
C ALA A 348 -14.75 -11.87 -9.49
N SER A 349 -16.06 -12.15 -9.52
CA SER A 349 -17.07 -11.31 -10.19
C SER A 349 -16.98 -9.85 -9.78
N SER A 350 -16.84 -9.57 -8.47
CA SER A 350 -16.72 -8.20 -7.98
C SER A 350 -15.55 -7.45 -8.63
N ARG A 351 -14.37 -8.09 -8.69
CA ARG A 351 -13.17 -7.54 -9.34
C ARG A 351 -13.41 -7.37 -10.84
N ILE A 352 -13.99 -8.36 -11.52
CA ILE A 352 -14.27 -8.29 -12.96
C ILE A 352 -15.17 -7.09 -13.28
N PHE A 353 -16.26 -6.91 -12.54
CA PHE A 353 -17.15 -5.75 -12.66
C PHE A 353 -16.41 -4.43 -12.39
N PHE A 354 -15.57 -4.38 -11.37
CA PHE A 354 -14.77 -3.18 -11.06
C PHE A 354 -13.87 -2.77 -12.22
N TYR A 355 -13.07 -3.71 -12.74
CA TYR A 355 -12.12 -3.44 -13.82
C TYR A 355 -12.81 -3.18 -15.16
N ALA A 356 -13.86 -3.93 -15.49
CA ALA A 356 -14.69 -3.67 -16.67
C ALA A 356 -15.31 -2.26 -16.59
N GLY A 357 -15.83 -1.88 -15.42
CA GLY A 357 -16.37 -0.55 -15.17
C GLY A 357 -15.34 0.56 -15.40
N ASN A 358 -14.13 0.39 -14.87
CA ASN A 358 -13.02 1.34 -15.09
C ASN A 358 -12.59 1.43 -16.55
N PHE A 359 -12.55 0.28 -17.24
CA PHE A 359 -12.28 0.22 -18.67
C PHE A 359 -13.32 1.02 -19.44
N PHE A 360 -14.61 0.75 -19.26
CA PHE A 360 -15.69 1.48 -19.92
C PHE A 360 -15.69 2.97 -19.58
N LEU A 361 -15.34 3.35 -18.34
CA LEU A 361 -15.27 4.74 -17.92
C LEU A 361 -14.15 5.52 -18.63
N ARG A 362 -13.03 4.85 -18.93
CA ARG A 362 -11.89 5.41 -19.67
C ARG A 362 -12.19 5.47 -21.17
N SER A 363 -12.88 4.47 -21.71
CA SER A 363 -13.34 4.42 -23.10
C SER A 363 -14.53 5.34 -23.40
N GLY A 364 -14.97 6.17 -22.45
CA GLY A 364 -16.08 7.12 -22.64
C GLY A 364 -17.49 6.52 -22.55
N HIS A 365 -17.64 5.23 -22.24
CA HIS A 365 -18.92 4.54 -22.12
C HIS A 365 -19.49 4.63 -20.69
N ALA A 366 -19.83 5.84 -20.24
CA ALA A 366 -20.24 6.11 -18.85
C ALA A 366 -21.44 5.25 -18.38
N ALA A 367 -22.45 5.00 -19.23
CA ALA A 367 -23.61 4.18 -18.86
C ALA A 367 -23.25 2.71 -18.59
N ARG A 368 -22.36 2.12 -19.41
CA ARG A 368 -21.87 0.75 -19.19
C ARG A 368 -20.99 0.69 -17.93
N ALA A 369 -20.14 1.70 -17.74
CA ALA A 369 -19.31 1.84 -16.56
C ALA A 369 -20.16 1.87 -15.28
N GLU A 370 -21.24 2.66 -15.27
CA GLU A 370 -22.19 2.76 -14.16
C GLU A 370 -22.77 1.38 -13.80
N VAL A 371 -23.32 0.64 -14.77
CA VAL A 371 -23.91 -0.70 -14.53
C VAL A 371 -22.88 -1.63 -13.89
N CYS A 372 -21.67 -1.68 -14.45
CA CYS A 372 -20.62 -2.55 -13.90
C CYS A 372 -20.20 -2.12 -12.49
N LEU A 373 -20.01 -0.83 -12.25
CA LEU A 373 -19.55 -0.32 -10.95
C LEU A 373 -20.63 -0.42 -9.86
N ARG A 374 -21.92 -0.38 -10.23
CA ARG A 374 -23.02 -0.71 -9.32
C ARG A 374 -22.98 -2.16 -8.87
N GLU A 375 -22.85 -3.10 -9.81
CA GLU A 375 -22.72 -4.52 -9.47
C GLU A 375 -21.48 -4.79 -8.64
N SER A 376 -20.34 -4.17 -8.98
CA SER A 376 -19.13 -4.26 -8.16
C SER A 376 -19.37 -3.74 -6.74
N SER A 377 -19.99 -2.57 -6.58
CA SER A 377 -20.29 -1.98 -5.26
C SER A 377 -21.32 -2.79 -4.46
N ARG A 378 -22.17 -3.58 -5.14
CA ARG A 378 -23.13 -4.48 -4.52
C ARG A 378 -22.47 -5.76 -4.00
N LEU A 379 -21.52 -6.29 -4.77
CA LEU A 379 -20.79 -7.53 -4.45
C LEU A 379 -19.63 -7.30 -3.48
N SER A 380 -18.97 -6.15 -3.54
CA SER A 380 -17.87 -5.76 -2.66
C SER A 380 -18.06 -4.37 -2.09
N THR A 381 -17.73 -4.27 -0.82
CA THR A 381 -17.68 -3.04 -0.03
C THR A 381 -16.32 -2.36 -0.22
N SER A 382 -15.96 -2.02 -1.46
CA SER A 382 -14.72 -1.31 -1.78
C SER A 382 -14.96 0.21 -1.91
N PRO A 383 -14.27 1.06 -1.13
CA PRO A 383 -14.32 2.51 -1.31
C PRO A 383 -14.00 2.96 -2.74
N GLN A 384 -13.07 2.26 -3.39
CA GLN A 384 -12.61 2.60 -4.73
C GLN A 384 -13.68 2.30 -5.79
N ALA A 385 -14.41 1.17 -5.66
CA ALA A 385 -15.53 0.86 -6.56
C ALA A 385 -16.62 1.93 -6.47
N ARG A 386 -16.94 2.37 -5.25
CA ARG A 386 -17.91 3.46 -4.99
C ARG A 386 -17.41 4.81 -5.53
N ALA A 387 -16.15 5.15 -5.33
CA ALA A 387 -15.54 6.36 -5.89
C ALA A 387 -15.62 6.39 -7.42
N ASN A 388 -15.35 5.26 -8.07
CA ASN A 388 -15.44 5.17 -9.52
C ASN A 388 -16.89 5.19 -10.02
N LEU A 389 -17.84 4.60 -9.26
CA LEU A 389 -19.27 4.72 -9.55
C LEU A 389 -19.70 6.20 -9.52
N ILE A 390 -19.27 6.96 -8.51
CA ILE A 390 -19.52 8.41 -8.42
C ILE A 390 -18.99 9.14 -9.66
N LEU A 391 -17.76 8.82 -10.11
CA LEU A 391 -17.21 9.40 -11.34
C LEU A 391 -18.03 9.03 -12.59
N ALA A 392 -18.52 7.79 -12.68
CA ALA A 392 -19.39 7.36 -13.78
C ALA A 392 -20.72 8.14 -13.78
N LEU A 393 -21.33 8.34 -12.61
CA LEU A 393 -22.56 9.12 -12.44
C LEU A 393 -22.35 10.60 -12.80
N LEU A 394 -21.23 11.19 -12.39
CA LEU A 394 -20.85 12.56 -12.76
C LEU A 394 -20.71 12.71 -14.27
N LYS A 395 -20.01 11.78 -14.94
CA LYS A 395 -19.91 11.79 -16.41
C LYS A 395 -21.27 11.54 -17.09
N GLY A 396 -22.14 10.77 -16.46
CA GLY A 396 -23.53 10.55 -16.89
C GLY A 396 -24.51 11.67 -16.52
N ASN A 397 -24.04 12.77 -15.92
CA ASN A 397 -24.84 13.91 -15.47
C ASN A 397 -25.93 13.56 -14.43
N LYS A 398 -25.76 12.48 -13.66
CA LYS A 398 -26.62 12.07 -12.54
C LYS A 398 -26.12 12.68 -11.23
N LEU A 399 -26.20 14.01 -11.14
CA LEU A 399 -25.51 14.79 -10.10
C LEU A 399 -26.07 14.58 -8.68
N GLU A 400 -27.37 14.39 -8.53
CA GLU A 400 -28.00 14.20 -7.21
C GLU A 400 -27.52 12.90 -6.56
N GLU A 401 -27.66 11.79 -7.27
CA GLU A 401 -27.19 10.49 -6.80
C GLU A 401 -25.68 10.45 -6.57
N ALA A 402 -24.89 11.11 -7.43
CA ALA A 402 -23.45 11.24 -7.21
C ALA A 402 -23.15 11.98 -5.90
N ALA A 403 -23.91 13.04 -5.57
CA ALA A 403 -23.72 13.80 -4.32
C ALA A 403 -24.11 12.97 -3.10
N ASP A 404 -25.19 12.18 -3.18
CA ASP A 404 -25.62 11.26 -2.12
C ASP A 404 -24.53 10.21 -1.84
N LEU A 405 -24.02 9.55 -2.87
CA LEU A 405 -22.95 8.56 -2.72
C LEU A 405 -21.62 9.18 -2.26
N THR A 406 -21.31 10.40 -2.69
CA THR A 406 -20.11 11.13 -2.21
C THR A 406 -20.23 11.46 -0.72
N THR A 407 -21.43 11.86 -0.29
CA THR A 407 -21.76 12.13 1.11
C THR A 407 -21.64 10.87 1.96
N GLU A 408 -22.14 9.73 1.47
CA GLU A 408 -21.99 8.45 2.17
C GLU A 408 -20.52 7.99 2.21
N LEU A 409 -19.77 8.16 1.12
CA LEU A 409 -18.33 7.83 1.08
C LEU A 409 -17.54 8.67 2.08
N ALA A 410 -17.89 9.94 2.27
CA ALA A 410 -17.22 10.83 3.22
C ALA A 410 -17.26 10.33 4.66
N LEU A 411 -18.23 9.49 5.02
CA LEU A 411 -18.36 8.91 6.36
C LEU A 411 -17.15 8.03 6.75
N ILE A 412 -16.47 7.46 5.77
CA ILE A 412 -15.40 6.46 5.96
C ILE A 412 -14.12 6.77 5.18
N GLU A 413 -14.21 7.52 4.08
CA GLU A 413 -13.08 7.96 3.29
C GLU A 413 -13.25 9.41 2.83
N SER A 414 -13.01 10.32 3.78
CA SER A 414 -13.16 11.76 3.58
C SER A 414 -12.23 12.29 2.48
N ALA A 415 -11.00 11.79 2.35
CA ALA A 415 -10.02 12.29 1.39
C ALA A 415 -10.48 12.03 -0.06
N SER A 416 -10.98 10.83 -0.33
CA SER A 416 -11.58 10.48 -1.62
C SER A 416 -12.83 11.30 -1.91
N ALA A 417 -13.72 11.47 -0.92
CA ALA A 417 -14.91 12.29 -1.07
C ALA A 417 -14.58 13.76 -1.41
N VAL A 418 -13.55 14.35 -0.79
CA VAL A 418 -13.04 15.70 -1.12
C VAL A 418 -12.69 15.82 -2.60
N ARG A 419 -11.89 14.88 -3.10
CA ARG A 419 -11.42 14.88 -4.49
C ARG A 419 -12.58 14.77 -5.47
N LEU A 420 -13.59 13.96 -5.13
CA LEU A 420 -14.81 13.78 -5.94
C LEU A 420 -15.72 15.00 -5.89
N ALA A 421 -15.89 15.62 -4.73
CA ALA A 421 -16.64 16.86 -4.56
C ALA A 421 -16.10 17.99 -5.43
N ALA A 422 -14.77 18.02 -5.63
CA ALA A 422 -14.11 18.96 -6.52
C ALA A 422 -14.40 18.71 -8.01
N GLN A 423 -15.08 17.63 -8.40
CA GLN A 423 -15.53 17.37 -9.78
C GLN A 423 -16.96 17.87 -10.06
N PHE A 424 -17.71 18.29 -9.04
CA PHE A 424 -19.07 18.79 -9.23
C PHE A 424 -19.09 20.22 -9.83
N PRO A 425 -20.13 20.55 -10.62
CA PRO A 425 -20.36 21.92 -11.12
C PRO A 425 -20.44 22.91 -9.95
N LYS A 426 -19.61 23.97 -10.00
CA LYS A 426 -19.41 24.91 -8.87
C LYS A 426 -20.71 25.61 -8.45
N ASP A 427 -21.56 25.93 -9.42
CA ASP A 427 -22.85 26.60 -9.26
C ASP A 427 -23.92 25.72 -8.58
N LYS A 428 -23.76 24.39 -8.61
CA LYS A 428 -24.74 23.44 -8.08
C LYS A 428 -24.26 22.68 -6.85
N ALA A 429 -22.94 22.55 -6.68
CA ALA A 429 -22.33 21.69 -5.66
C ALA A 429 -22.91 21.94 -4.26
N GLN A 430 -22.95 23.20 -3.80
CA GLN A 430 -23.46 23.52 -2.47
C GLN A 430 -24.89 23.00 -2.24
N ARG A 431 -25.81 23.30 -3.16
CA ARG A 431 -27.21 22.85 -3.06
C ARG A 431 -27.34 21.33 -3.10
N LEU A 432 -26.56 20.66 -3.96
CA LEU A 432 -26.58 19.21 -4.08
C LEU A 432 -26.12 18.54 -2.77
N PHE A 433 -25.01 19.01 -2.20
CA PHE A 433 -24.50 18.47 -0.95
C PHE A 433 -25.39 18.81 0.25
N GLU A 434 -25.94 20.03 0.35
CA GLU A 434 -26.95 20.36 1.37
C GLU A 434 -28.18 19.45 1.32
N SER A 435 -28.65 19.12 0.11
CA SER A 435 -29.73 18.16 -0.09
C SER A 435 -29.32 16.75 0.34
N ALA A 436 -28.14 16.29 -0.09
CA ALA A 436 -27.62 14.97 0.27
C ALA A 436 -27.43 14.81 1.78
N PHE A 437 -26.95 15.84 2.49
CA PHE A 437 -26.83 15.81 3.95
C PHE A 437 -28.20 15.76 4.63
N ARG A 438 -29.17 16.54 4.13
CA ARG A 438 -30.52 16.47 4.66
C ARG A 438 -31.08 15.05 4.49
N SER A 439 -30.95 14.46 3.31
CA SER A 439 -31.34 13.08 3.05
C SER A 439 -30.63 12.10 3.98
N LEU A 440 -29.32 12.26 4.21
CA LEU A 440 -28.55 11.41 5.11
C LEU A 440 -29.04 11.49 6.57
N LEU A 441 -29.36 12.70 7.05
CA LEU A 441 -29.83 12.93 8.43
C LEU A 441 -31.30 12.54 8.62
N GLU A 442 -32.13 12.69 7.58
CA GLU A 442 -33.56 12.40 7.60
C GLU A 442 -33.89 10.95 7.22
N ALA A 443 -32.92 10.19 6.70
CA ALA A 443 -33.06 8.77 6.38
C ALA A 443 -33.32 7.96 7.65
N ARG A 444 -34.57 8.00 8.11
CA ARG A 444 -35.05 7.10 9.15
C ARG A 444 -35.19 5.73 8.51
N PRO A 445 -34.62 4.66 9.10
CA PRO A 445 -34.83 3.32 8.59
C PRO A 445 -36.34 3.08 8.48
N ALA A 446 -36.79 2.65 7.29
CA ALA A 446 -38.18 2.29 7.09
C ALA A 446 -38.57 1.33 8.22
N ALA A 447 -39.64 1.65 8.97
CA ALA A 447 -40.02 0.88 10.14
C ALA A 447 -40.11 -0.60 9.75
N VAL A 448 -39.14 -1.40 10.20
CA VAL A 448 -39.13 -2.84 9.96
C VAL A 448 -40.38 -3.35 10.65
N THR A 449 -41.39 -3.76 9.89
CA THR A 449 -42.57 -4.41 10.45
C THR A 449 -42.05 -5.55 11.31
N PRO A 450 -42.24 -5.51 12.64
CA PRO A 450 -41.65 -6.49 13.53
C PRO A 450 -42.06 -7.87 13.04
N TRP A 451 -41.07 -8.75 12.90
CA TRP A 451 -41.26 -10.13 12.46
C TRP A 451 -42.30 -10.78 13.39
N LYS A 452 -43.57 -10.80 12.98
CA LYS A 452 -44.62 -11.52 13.71
C LYS A 452 -44.22 -12.97 13.66
N ALA A 453 -43.74 -13.50 14.78
CA ALA A 453 -43.59 -14.94 14.97
C ALA A 453 -44.88 -15.62 14.51
N LYS A 454 -44.79 -16.43 13.45
CA LYS A 454 -45.90 -17.22 12.91
C LYS A 454 -46.40 -18.13 14.04
N GLY A 455 -47.51 -17.76 14.67
CA GLY A 455 -48.08 -18.51 15.78
C GLY A 455 -49.54 -18.19 16.08
N SER A 456 -50.28 -17.60 15.14
CA SER A 456 -51.74 -17.45 15.27
C SER A 456 -52.40 -18.10 14.05
N PRO A 457 -53.24 -19.13 14.21
CA PRO A 457 -53.96 -19.73 13.10
C PRO A 457 -54.87 -18.67 12.45
N PRO A 458 -55.02 -18.70 11.12
CA PRO A 458 -55.88 -17.74 10.43
C PRO A 458 -57.35 -17.91 10.89
N PRO A 459 -58.11 -16.83 11.06
CA PRO A 459 -59.54 -16.94 11.30
C PRO A 459 -60.21 -17.63 10.10
N PRO A 460 -61.23 -18.49 10.34
CA PRO A 460 -61.90 -19.22 9.28
C PRO A 460 -62.58 -18.24 8.29
N PRO A 461 -62.57 -18.54 6.99
CA PRO A 461 -63.18 -17.68 5.99
C PRO A 461 -64.71 -17.64 6.15
N PRO A 462 -65.34 -16.47 5.94
CA PRO A 462 -66.80 -16.36 5.99
C PRO A 462 -67.44 -17.12 4.82
N ALA A 463 -68.45 -17.93 5.15
CA ALA A 463 -69.32 -18.59 4.20
C ALA A 463 -70.37 -17.61 3.65
N ASN A 464 -70.54 -17.59 2.32
CA ASN A 464 -71.80 -17.37 1.58
C ASN A 464 -71.51 -17.46 0.06
N THR A 465 -72.04 -18.43 -0.72
CA THR A 465 -73.36 -18.45 -1.41
C THR A 465 -73.60 -17.16 -2.23
N SER A 466 -73.87 -17.12 -3.54
CA SER A 466 -74.59 -18.00 -4.47
C SER A 466 -74.39 -17.47 -5.95
N PRO A 467 -75.03 -18.02 -7.03
CA PRO A 467 -74.34 -18.35 -8.29
C PRO A 467 -74.78 -17.65 -9.62
N ALA A 468 -73.97 -17.86 -10.68
CA ALA A 468 -74.25 -17.95 -12.14
C ALA A 468 -74.71 -16.69 -12.94
N PRO A 469 -74.68 -16.64 -14.31
CA PRO A 469 -74.32 -17.69 -15.30
C PRO A 469 -73.42 -17.29 -16.51
N ILE A 470 -72.79 -18.34 -17.04
CA ILE A 470 -72.39 -18.71 -18.43
C ILE A 470 -72.72 -17.75 -19.61
N ARG A 471 -71.69 -17.45 -20.42
CA ARG A 471 -71.60 -17.34 -21.91
C ARG A 471 -70.17 -16.87 -22.22
N GLY A 472 -69.34 -17.37 -23.14
CA GLY A 472 -69.42 -18.34 -24.23
C GLY A 472 -68.47 -17.85 -25.34
N THR A 473 -67.60 -18.74 -25.89
CA THR A 473 -66.94 -18.70 -27.24
C THR A 473 -65.95 -17.53 -27.53
N THR A 474 -64.78 -17.62 -28.20
CA THR A 474 -64.10 -18.59 -29.10
C THR A 474 -62.71 -18.02 -29.49
N GLY A 475 -61.76 -18.88 -29.91
CA GLY A 475 -60.58 -18.54 -30.75
C GLY A 475 -59.23 -18.53 -30.00
N GLU A 476 -58.42 -19.59 -30.06
CA GLU A 476 -57.33 -19.85 -31.04
C GLU A 476 -56.20 -18.78 -30.95
N THR A 477 -54.93 -19.10 -30.69
CA THR A 477 -54.06 -20.03 -31.44
C THR A 477 -52.93 -20.59 -30.56
N ILE A 478 -52.59 -21.86 -30.81
CA ILE A 478 -51.49 -22.67 -30.27
C ILE A 478 -50.22 -22.48 -31.13
N ILE A 479 -49.02 -22.51 -30.55
CA ILE A 479 -47.86 -23.36 -30.98
C ILE A 479 -46.74 -23.34 -29.92
N SER A 480 -46.28 -24.56 -29.64
CA SER A 480 -45.23 -25.04 -28.73
C SER A 480 -43.78 -24.76 -29.17
N LEU A 481 -42.86 -24.85 -28.20
CA LEU A 481 -41.49 -25.40 -28.31
C LEU A 481 -41.04 -25.75 -26.87
N GLU A 482 -41.24 -26.97 -26.39
CA GLU A 482 -40.39 -28.18 -26.54
C GLU A 482 -38.99 -28.02 -25.92
N ALA A 483 -38.87 -28.50 -24.67
CA ALA A 483 -37.63 -28.59 -23.90
C ALA A 483 -37.08 -30.02 -23.98
N ALA A 484 -35.84 -30.17 -24.44
CA ALA A 484 -35.12 -31.43 -24.46
C ALA A 484 -34.27 -31.60 -23.20
N VAL A 485 -34.54 -32.68 -22.46
CA VAL A 485 -33.76 -33.22 -21.35
C VAL A 485 -32.80 -34.29 -21.88
N PRO A 486 -31.52 -34.33 -21.51
CA PRO A 486 -30.71 -35.54 -21.67
C PRO A 486 -30.72 -36.40 -20.42
N LYS A 487 -31.07 -37.68 -20.63
CA LYS A 487 -31.03 -38.79 -19.67
C LYS A 487 -29.60 -39.20 -19.31
N ALA A 488 -29.42 -39.51 -18.03
CA ALA A 488 -28.27 -40.20 -17.46
C ALA A 488 -28.14 -41.65 -17.99
N VAL A 489 -26.90 -42.08 -18.23
CA VAL A 489 -26.54 -43.50 -18.42
C VAL A 489 -25.55 -43.88 -17.32
N LEU A 490 -26.04 -44.69 -16.38
CA LEU A 490 -25.25 -45.48 -15.44
C LEU A 490 -24.60 -46.64 -16.19
N SER A 491 -23.32 -46.91 -15.91
CA SER A 491 -22.75 -48.24 -16.14
C SER A 491 -21.74 -48.56 -15.05
N SER A 492 -22.21 -49.42 -14.16
CA SER A 492 -21.48 -50.18 -13.16
C SER A 492 -20.62 -51.27 -13.80
N ARG A 493 -19.37 -51.42 -13.36
CA ARG A 493 -18.70 -52.73 -13.34
C ARG A 493 -17.68 -52.82 -12.22
N SER A 494 -17.71 -53.95 -11.54
CA SER A 494 -17.01 -54.28 -10.31
C SER A 494 -16.13 -55.52 -10.53
N LEU A 495 -15.02 -55.58 -9.79
CA LEU A 495 -14.18 -56.71 -9.36
C LEU A 495 -13.24 -57.43 -10.36
N ALA A 496 -11.93 -57.35 -10.06
CA ALA A 496 -11.04 -58.48 -9.70
C ALA A 496 -9.60 -57.93 -9.52
N SER A 497 -8.99 -57.96 -8.33
CA SER A 497 -8.22 -59.06 -7.73
C SER A 497 -6.94 -59.47 -8.49
N SER A 498 -5.77 -58.99 -8.04
CA SER A 498 -4.53 -59.80 -7.96
C SER A 498 -3.38 -59.07 -7.27
N SER A 499 -2.96 -59.58 -6.11
CA SER A 499 -1.58 -59.70 -5.61
C SER A 499 -1.36 -61.21 -5.34
N PRO A 500 -0.15 -61.77 -5.09
CA PRO A 500 1.13 -61.19 -4.63
C PRO A 500 2.35 -61.70 -5.48
N GLU A 501 3.63 -61.32 -5.29
CA GLU A 501 4.58 -61.79 -4.26
C GLU A 501 6.02 -61.23 -4.50
N PRO A 502 7.00 -61.44 -3.58
CA PRO A 502 8.15 -60.57 -3.32
C PRO A 502 9.50 -61.11 -3.81
N VAL A 503 10.56 -60.28 -3.82
CA VAL A 503 11.96 -60.74 -3.88
C VAL A 503 12.87 -59.94 -2.95
N THR A 504 13.65 -60.71 -2.19
CA THR A 504 14.63 -60.36 -1.16
C THR A 504 16.06 -60.29 -1.74
N THR A 505 16.99 -59.72 -0.96
CA THR A 505 18.46 -59.92 -0.88
C THR A 505 19.44 -58.86 -1.46
N ALA A 506 20.44 -58.58 -0.62
CA ALA A 506 21.53 -57.57 -0.64
C ALA A 506 22.80 -58.07 -1.41
N PRO A 507 24.07 -57.63 -1.16
CA PRO A 507 24.67 -56.43 -0.54
C PRO A 507 25.85 -55.79 -1.37
N ALA A 508 26.55 -54.83 -0.72
CA ALA A 508 27.75 -54.00 -1.01
C ALA A 508 28.91 -54.55 -1.90
N PRO A 509 29.90 -53.70 -2.28
CA PRO A 509 31.09 -53.52 -1.44
C PRO A 509 31.68 -52.08 -1.35
N ALA A 510 32.70 -51.98 -0.49
CA ALA A 510 33.42 -50.83 0.08
C ALA A 510 34.55 -50.23 -0.81
N ASP A 511 35.05 -49.03 -0.46
CA ASP A 511 36.47 -48.85 -0.02
C ASP A 511 36.87 -47.39 0.34
N GLY A 512 37.78 -47.28 1.33
CA GLY A 512 38.80 -46.20 1.47
C GLY A 512 38.53 -45.08 2.50
N ALA A 513 38.99 -45.17 3.77
CA ALA A 513 40.29 -44.68 4.30
C ALA A 513 40.42 -43.13 4.34
N ARG A 514 40.85 -42.40 5.40
CA ARG A 514 41.76 -42.63 6.54
C ARG A 514 41.62 -41.45 7.53
N GLN A 515 41.65 -41.70 8.85
CA GLN A 515 42.15 -40.75 9.87
C GLN A 515 43.69 -40.90 9.99
N PRO A 516 44.43 -40.04 10.75
CA PRO A 516 44.56 -40.29 12.19
C PRO A 516 44.67 -39.04 13.10
N ALA A 517 44.50 -39.35 14.38
CA ALA A 517 44.49 -38.51 15.58
C ALA A 517 45.86 -37.94 16.00
N SER A 518 45.85 -36.98 16.94
CA SER A 518 46.70 -37.12 18.12
C SER A 518 46.16 -36.38 19.36
N ARG A 519 46.37 -37.03 20.50
CA ARG A 519 45.90 -36.72 21.85
C ARG A 519 47.16 -36.49 22.69
N ARG A 520 47.20 -35.44 23.53
CA ARG A 520 48.10 -35.40 24.69
C ARG A 520 47.47 -34.60 25.83
N THR A 521 47.24 -35.31 26.92
CA THR A 521 47.06 -34.82 28.29
C THR A 521 48.43 -34.55 28.92
N TYR A 522 48.56 -33.51 29.73
CA TYR A 522 49.26 -33.56 31.03
C TYR A 522 48.90 -32.33 31.88
N SER A 523 48.61 -32.62 33.14
CA SER A 523 48.27 -31.73 34.26
C SER A 523 49.52 -31.14 34.94
N GLY A 524 49.36 -29.97 35.56
CA GLY A 524 50.34 -29.38 36.48
C GLY A 524 49.79 -28.16 37.23
N ASP A 525 49.47 -28.38 38.51
CA ASP A 525 49.27 -27.45 39.64
C ASP A 525 50.24 -26.23 39.64
N THR A 526 49.99 -25.04 40.20
CA THR A 526 49.36 -24.65 41.48
C THR A 526 49.18 -23.11 41.56
N ALA A 527 48.17 -22.68 42.32
CA ALA A 527 48.08 -21.49 43.19
C ALA A 527 48.41 -20.06 42.66
N ALA A 528 47.37 -19.24 42.50
CA ALA A 528 47.23 -17.98 43.25
C ALA A 528 45.83 -17.37 43.06
N GLU A 529 45.18 -17.24 44.20
CA GLU A 529 43.87 -16.70 44.53
C GLU A 529 43.82 -15.18 44.37
N ALA A 530 42.72 -14.67 43.77
CA ALA A 530 41.85 -13.60 44.27
C ALA A 530 41.46 -12.51 43.24
N ALA A 531 40.13 -12.38 43.12
CA ALA A 531 39.36 -11.19 42.75
C ALA A 531 39.40 -10.69 41.29
N GLN A 532 38.40 -11.12 40.52
CA GLN A 532 37.60 -10.19 39.71
C GLN A 532 36.23 -10.80 39.43
N LEU A 533 35.23 -10.28 40.14
CA LEU A 533 33.81 -10.50 39.90
C LEU A 533 33.49 -10.11 38.46
N GLY A 534 32.84 -11.05 37.76
CA GLY A 534 32.43 -10.90 36.37
C GLY A 534 31.49 -9.72 36.20
N GLN A 535 31.92 -8.78 35.37
CA GLN A 535 31.05 -7.82 34.72
C GLN A 535 30.68 -8.43 33.36
N GLU A 536 29.56 -9.15 33.29
CA GLU A 536 28.93 -9.48 32.01
C GLU A 536 28.61 -8.16 31.31
N SER A 537 29.39 -7.83 30.28
CA SER A 537 29.11 -6.70 29.40
C SER A 537 27.76 -6.95 28.72
N ALA A 538 26.77 -6.11 29.01
CA ALA A 538 25.48 -6.13 28.33
C ALA A 538 25.70 -6.20 26.80
N PRO A 539 24.88 -6.98 26.07
CA PRO A 539 25.02 -7.11 24.63
C PRO A 539 24.98 -5.73 23.97
N ALA A 540 25.99 -5.43 23.14
CA ALA A 540 26.07 -4.17 22.42
C ALA A 540 24.82 -4.01 21.53
N LEU A 541 24.03 -2.95 21.77
CA LEU A 541 22.88 -2.59 20.94
C LEU A 541 23.33 -2.44 19.48
N LYS A 542 22.90 -3.38 18.63
CA LYS A 542 23.14 -3.34 17.19
C LYS A 542 22.16 -2.32 16.58
N LEU A 543 22.63 -1.09 16.41
CA LEU A 543 21.86 -0.01 15.78
C LEU A 543 21.59 -0.34 14.31
N GLU A 544 20.33 -0.33 13.88
CA GLU A 544 20.00 -0.36 12.46
C GLU A 544 20.46 0.95 11.80
N THR A 545 21.07 0.83 10.64
CA THR A 545 21.63 1.96 9.89
C THR A 545 20.75 2.31 8.70
N ASN A 546 20.92 3.50 8.09
CA ASN A 546 20.24 3.85 6.82
C ASN A 546 20.36 2.74 5.77
N LYS A 547 21.49 2.02 5.82
CA LYS A 547 21.83 0.94 4.90
C LYS A 547 20.84 -0.21 4.99
N ASP A 548 20.33 -0.48 6.18
CA ASP A 548 19.43 -1.59 6.50
C ASP A 548 17.96 -1.24 6.14
N ILE A 549 17.54 0.00 6.45
CA ILE A 549 16.20 0.51 6.11
C ILE A 549 16.04 0.66 4.59
N LEU A 550 17.06 1.20 3.91
CA LEU A 550 17.04 1.29 2.45
C LEU A 550 17.13 -0.09 1.79
N SER A 551 17.77 -1.09 2.43
CA SER A 551 17.71 -2.47 1.92
C SER A 551 16.34 -3.13 2.05
N ALA A 552 15.55 -2.78 3.05
CA ALA A 552 14.17 -3.25 3.15
C ALA A 552 13.28 -2.67 2.02
N ALA A 553 13.66 -1.53 1.43
CA ALA A 553 13.04 -0.96 0.24
C ALA A 553 13.56 -1.57 -1.09
N LEU A 554 14.53 -2.51 -1.06
CA LEU A 554 15.15 -3.12 -2.25
C LEU A 554 14.30 -4.23 -2.91
N THR A 555 13.06 -4.46 -2.49
CA THR A 555 12.15 -5.35 -3.23
C THR A 555 11.70 -4.80 -4.60
N ALA A 556 12.14 -3.59 -5.00
CA ALA A 556 11.80 -2.92 -6.26
C ALA A 556 12.87 -3.02 -7.38
N GLU A 557 13.62 -4.11 -7.49
CA GLU A 557 14.75 -4.25 -8.45
C GLU A 557 14.36 -4.30 -9.95
N GLU A 558 13.09 -4.53 -10.34
CA GLU A 558 12.71 -4.70 -11.75
C GLU A 558 12.19 -3.44 -12.50
N GLU A 559 12.23 -2.25 -11.89
CA GLU A 559 11.83 -1.00 -12.58
C GLU A 559 12.81 -0.53 -13.68
N THR A 560 14.00 -1.12 -13.80
CA THR A 560 15.07 -0.63 -14.69
C THR A 560 14.71 -0.61 -16.18
N LYS A 561 13.71 -1.38 -16.64
CA LYS A 561 13.29 -1.41 -18.06
C LYS A 561 12.19 -0.40 -18.42
N LYS A 562 11.54 0.24 -17.45
CA LYS A 562 10.58 1.34 -17.67
C LYS A 562 10.99 2.61 -16.91
N ASP A 563 12.28 2.76 -16.66
CA ASP A 563 12.80 3.92 -15.96
C ASP A 563 12.77 5.17 -16.85
N SER A 564 11.66 5.91 -16.80
CA SER A 564 11.49 7.18 -17.52
C SER A 564 12.54 8.24 -17.15
N PHE A 565 13.24 8.10 -16.01
CA PHE A 565 14.30 9.03 -15.64
C PHE A 565 15.61 8.65 -16.34
N LEU A 566 16.04 7.39 -16.25
CA LEU A 566 17.29 6.95 -16.88
C LEU A 566 17.23 6.95 -18.42
N SER A 567 16.04 6.81 -19.02
CA SER A 567 15.90 6.94 -20.48
C SER A 567 16.37 8.31 -21.02
N ARG A 568 16.26 9.36 -20.20
CA ARG A 568 16.75 10.72 -20.52
C ARG A 568 18.26 10.77 -20.75
N ALA A 569 19.03 9.84 -20.17
CA ALA A 569 20.46 9.75 -20.40
C ALA A 569 20.79 9.46 -21.88
N PHE A 570 19.99 8.61 -22.53
CA PHE A 570 20.17 8.26 -23.94
C PHE A 570 19.69 9.37 -24.87
N GLU A 571 18.58 10.02 -24.53
CA GLU A 571 18.09 11.21 -25.26
C GLU A 571 19.13 12.33 -25.24
N LEU A 572 19.72 12.60 -24.06
CA LEU A 572 20.80 13.57 -23.94
C LEU A 572 22.03 13.16 -24.73
N ALA A 573 22.45 11.89 -24.63
CA ALA A 573 23.61 11.40 -25.37
C ALA A 573 23.42 11.63 -26.88
N SER A 574 22.27 11.24 -27.44
CA SER A 574 21.93 11.47 -28.85
C SER A 574 21.95 12.96 -29.20
N GLY A 575 21.36 13.82 -28.37
CA GLY A 575 21.36 15.27 -28.60
C GLY A 575 22.76 15.89 -28.57
N LEU A 576 23.66 15.38 -27.73
CA LEU A 576 25.06 15.81 -27.68
C LEU A 576 25.89 15.25 -28.84
N GLU A 577 25.54 14.07 -29.37
CA GLU A 577 26.16 13.54 -30.59
C GLU A 577 25.87 14.46 -31.78
N ASP A 578 24.64 14.91 -31.91
CA ASP A 578 24.22 15.88 -32.93
C ASP A 578 24.86 17.25 -32.71
N GLU A 579 24.95 17.72 -31.47
CA GLU A 579 25.51 19.04 -31.13
C GLU A 579 27.03 19.13 -31.31
N PHE A 580 27.77 18.07 -30.95
CA PHE A 580 29.24 18.07 -30.98
C PHE A 580 29.85 17.31 -32.16
N GLY A 581 29.05 16.59 -32.97
CA GLY A 581 29.52 15.85 -34.13
C GLY A 581 30.47 14.69 -33.77
N LYS A 582 30.35 14.12 -32.57
CA LYS A 582 31.14 12.98 -32.09
C LYS A 582 30.25 12.03 -31.30
N LYS A 583 30.60 10.74 -31.29
CA LYS A 583 29.88 9.74 -30.49
C LYS A 583 30.04 10.03 -28.99
N ILE A 584 28.93 9.89 -28.25
CA ILE A 584 28.90 10.12 -26.81
C ILE A 584 28.78 8.77 -26.12
N HIS A 585 29.84 8.38 -25.43
CA HIS A 585 29.91 7.14 -24.67
C HIS A 585 29.60 7.41 -23.20
N PHE A 586 29.00 6.45 -22.50
CA PHE A 586 28.79 6.54 -21.05
C PHE A 586 30.10 6.26 -20.28
N ASN A 587 31.07 7.16 -20.42
CA ASN A 587 32.41 7.07 -19.84
C ASN A 587 32.84 8.40 -19.18
N ILE A 588 34.01 8.39 -18.55
CA ILE A 588 34.56 9.55 -17.83
C ILE A 588 34.85 10.74 -18.76
N ASP A 589 35.31 10.49 -19.98
CA ASP A 589 35.67 11.55 -20.93
C ASP A 589 34.45 12.40 -21.29
N CYS A 590 33.29 11.76 -21.44
CA CYS A 590 32.04 12.42 -21.79
C CYS A 590 31.45 13.24 -20.63
N LEU A 591 31.86 13.05 -19.37
CA LEU A 591 31.46 13.94 -18.28
C LEU A 591 31.90 15.38 -18.53
N THR A 592 33.03 15.58 -19.23
CA THR A 592 33.50 16.92 -19.62
C THR A 592 32.54 17.60 -20.60
N ASP A 593 31.91 16.83 -21.49
CA ASP A 593 30.90 17.32 -22.44
C ASP A 593 29.58 17.65 -21.73
N ILE A 594 29.18 16.83 -20.75
CA ILE A 594 28.04 17.12 -19.87
C ILE A 594 28.27 18.43 -19.10
N GLU A 595 29.44 18.60 -18.50
CA GLU A 595 29.81 19.82 -17.79
C GLU A 595 29.79 21.04 -18.72
N ARG A 596 30.29 20.90 -19.95
CA ARG A 596 30.25 21.95 -20.97
C ARG A 596 28.81 22.35 -21.29
N LYS A 597 27.91 21.38 -21.50
CA LYS A 597 26.48 21.63 -21.75
C LYS A 597 25.83 22.39 -20.60
N LEU A 598 26.07 21.95 -19.37
CA LEU A 598 25.57 22.63 -18.16
C LEU A 598 26.08 24.07 -18.08
N ARG A 599 27.39 24.31 -18.24
CA ARG A 599 27.96 25.65 -18.22
C ARG A 599 27.36 26.56 -19.29
N LEU A 600 27.24 26.10 -20.52
CA LEU A 600 26.67 26.90 -21.62
C LEU A 600 25.22 27.30 -21.31
N THR A 601 24.43 26.40 -20.73
CA THR A 601 23.03 26.64 -20.37
C THR A 601 22.89 27.72 -19.28
N PHE A 602 23.78 27.71 -18.28
CA PHE A 602 23.71 28.65 -17.17
C PHE A 602 24.43 29.99 -17.45
N ILE A 603 25.52 30.02 -18.24
CA ILE A 603 26.23 31.24 -18.64
C ILE A 603 25.37 32.12 -19.57
N ARG A 604 24.63 31.51 -20.50
CA ARG A 604 23.83 32.26 -21.49
C ARG A 604 22.63 33.00 -20.89
N SER A 605 22.39 32.95 -19.58
CA SER A 605 21.02 33.07 -19.07
C SER A 605 20.48 34.49 -18.83
N LYS A 606 19.66 34.94 -19.80
CA LYS A 606 18.23 35.31 -19.59
C LYS A 606 17.27 34.17 -20.01
N GLY A 607 17.74 32.91 -19.97
CA GLY A 607 17.00 31.74 -20.47
C GLY A 607 15.83 31.29 -19.59
N ASN A 608 14.95 30.47 -20.16
CA ASN A 608 13.75 29.91 -19.53
C ASN A 608 14.12 28.98 -18.36
N SER A 609 13.56 29.19 -17.17
CA SER A 609 13.81 28.34 -15.99
C SER A 609 13.47 26.88 -16.22
N GLN A 610 12.49 26.57 -17.07
CA GLN A 610 12.11 25.20 -17.40
C GLN A 610 13.20 24.47 -18.19
N GLU A 611 13.85 25.16 -19.14
CA GLU A 611 14.95 24.61 -19.93
C GLU A 611 16.16 24.28 -19.06
N LYS A 612 16.46 25.14 -18.08
CA LYS A 612 17.50 24.86 -17.07
C LYS A 612 17.18 23.62 -16.26
N LEU A 613 15.93 23.47 -15.82
CA LEU A 613 15.49 22.31 -15.04
C LEU A 613 15.57 21.01 -15.86
N ASP A 614 15.12 21.04 -17.11
CA ASP A 614 15.17 19.85 -17.98
C ASP A 614 16.60 19.45 -18.32
N THR A 615 17.46 20.43 -18.64
CA THR A 615 18.90 20.17 -18.84
C THR A 615 19.55 19.54 -17.61
N VAL A 616 19.23 20.05 -16.41
CA VAL A 616 19.75 19.49 -15.15
C VAL A 616 19.28 18.05 -14.94
N ARG A 617 18.01 17.75 -15.21
CA ARG A 617 17.46 16.39 -15.11
C ARG A 617 18.13 15.43 -16.10
N ASP A 618 18.31 15.86 -17.34
CA ASP A 618 18.97 15.07 -18.39
C ASP A 618 20.41 14.75 -18.02
N CYS A 619 21.18 15.77 -17.59
CA CYS A 619 22.58 15.60 -17.18
C CYS A 619 22.71 14.76 -15.91
N ALA A 620 21.77 14.87 -14.97
CA ALA A 620 21.74 14.04 -13.77
C ALA A 620 21.43 12.56 -14.11
N ALA A 621 20.48 12.31 -15.02
CA ALA A 621 20.19 10.97 -15.52
C ALA A 621 21.41 10.34 -16.18
N PHE A 622 22.14 11.11 -17.00
CA PHE A 622 23.41 10.67 -17.60
C PHE A 622 24.45 10.27 -16.54
N LEU A 623 24.66 11.11 -15.51
CA LEU A 623 25.58 10.80 -14.42
C LEU A 623 25.16 9.53 -13.67
N CYS A 624 23.89 9.39 -13.32
CA CYS A 624 23.36 8.17 -12.68
C CYS A 624 23.61 6.93 -13.56
N TYR A 625 23.34 7.01 -14.86
CA TYR A 625 23.58 5.90 -15.77
C TYR A 625 25.06 5.51 -15.83
N VAL A 626 25.98 6.48 -15.91
CA VAL A 626 27.44 6.22 -15.86
C VAL A 626 27.82 5.48 -14.57
N LEU A 627 27.29 5.89 -13.43
CA LEU A 627 27.56 5.26 -12.13
C LEU A 627 26.96 3.86 -12.02
N GLN A 628 25.78 3.64 -12.59
CA GLN A 628 25.13 2.33 -12.64
C GLN A 628 25.95 1.35 -13.49
N GLU A 629 26.37 1.76 -14.68
CA GLU A 629 27.13 0.90 -15.58
C GLU A 629 28.54 0.60 -15.06
N ARG A 630 29.26 1.64 -14.59
CA ARG A 630 30.66 1.51 -14.18
C ARG A 630 30.84 0.98 -12.76
N LEU A 631 30.09 1.52 -11.81
CA LEU A 631 30.28 1.26 -10.38
C LEU A 631 29.21 0.34 -9.79
N LYS A 632 28.27 -0.15 -10.61
CA LYS A 632 27.15 -1.01 -10.19
C LYS A 632 26.31 -0.36 -9.09
N GLY A 633 26.16 0.96 -9.17
CA GLY A 633 25.27 1.68 -8.28
C GLY A 633 23.80 1.46 -8.65
N GLN A 634 22.94 1.41 -7.64
CA GLN A 634 21.50 1.27 -7.76
C GLN A 634 20.82 2.55 -7.31
N LEU A 635 20.06 3.18 -8.20
CA LEU A 635 19.32 4.39 -7.89
C LEU A 635 18.00 4.02 -7.20
N ILE A 636 17.76 4.56 -6.01
CA ILE A 636 16.50 4.38 -5.28
C ILE A 636 15.64 5.62 -5.48
N LYS A 637 14.48 5.45 -6.12
CA LYS A 637 13.54 6.55 -6.37
C LYS A 637 12.51 6.64 -5.27
N PHE A 638 12.22 7.86 -4.86
CA PHE A 638 11.15 8.17 -3.93
C PHE A 638 10.07 8.95 -4.67
N GLN A 639 8.83 8.45 -4.67
CA GLN A 639 7.72 9.09 -5.39
C GLN A 639 7.36 10.45 -4.80
N ASP A 640 7.51 10.59 -3.47
CA ASP A 640 7.17 11.82 -2.74
C ASP A 640 8.31 12.84 -2.68
N PHE A 641 9.46 12.54 -3.30
CA PHE A 641 10.61 13.43 -3.34
C PHE A 641 11.02 13.79 -4.76
N ASP A 642 11.42 15.04 -4.93
CA ASP A 642 12.12 15.46 -6.11
C ASP A 642 13.39 14.61 -6.36
N PRO A 643 13.81 14.44 -7.63
CA PRO A 643 14.94 13.60 -7.97
C PRO A 643 16.25 13.93 -7.26
N TRP A 644 16.49 15.18 -6.85
CA TRP A 644 17.71 15.56 -6.13
C TRP A 644 17.91 14.80 -4.82
N GLY A 645 16.82 14.32 -4.19
CA GLY A 645 16.85 13.57 -2.93
C GLY A 645 17.05 12.07 -3.10
N TRP A 646 17.06 11.55 -4.33
CA TRP A 646 17.17 10.12 -4.61
C TRP A 646 18.60 9.61 -4.36
N PRO A 647 18.80 8.67 -3.42
CA PRO A 647 20.10 8.11 -3.13
C PRO A 647 20.47 7.06 -4.19
N MET A 648 21.77 6.99 -4.48
CA MET A 648 22.37 5.86 -5.19
C MET A 648 23.16 5.02 -4.21
N ILE A 649 22.87 3.73 -4.21
CA ILE A 649 23.45 2.74 -3.31
C ILE A 649 24.46 1.91 -4.09
N PHE A 650 25.65 1.74 -3.51
CA PHE A 650 26.69 0.85 -4.05
C PHE A 650 26.94 -0.25 -3.03
N GLU A 651 26.70 -1.51 -3.41
CA GLU A 651 26.86 -2.66 -2.54
C GLU A 651 28.11 -3.46 -2.92
N ARG A 652 28.99 -3.70 -1.94
CA ARG A 652 30.06 -4.70 -1.98
C ARG A 652 29.86 -5.66 -0.80
N PRO A 653 30.36 -6.91 -0.86
CA PRO A 653 30.09 -7.94 0.15
C PRO A 653 30.37 -7.56 1.61
N SER A 654 31.24 -6.57 1.84
CA SER A 654 31.66 -6.11 3.17
C SER A 654 31.34 -4.65 3.46
N TYR A 655 30.80 -3.91 2.48
CA TYR A 655 30.64 -2.46 2.60
C TYR A 655 29.59 -1.92 1.65
N LYS A 656 28.77 -1.01 2.15
CA LYS A 656 27.71 -0.32 1.40
C LYS A 656 27.92 1.18 1.47
N ILE A 657 27.89 1.85 0.32
CA ILE A 657 28.02 3.30 0.18
C ILE A 657 26.69 3.86 -0.30
N THR A 658 26.29 4.99 0.29
CA THR A 658 25.14 5.78 -0.19
C THR A 658 25.66 7.13 -0.65
N SER A 659 25.30 7.53 -1.86
CA SER A 659 25.68 8.81 -2.46
C SER A 659 24.48 9.49 -3.14
N TYR A 660 24.64 10.75 -3.57
CA TYR A 660 23.56 11.59 -4.11
C TYR A 660 23.96 12.24 -5.44
N PRO A 661 24.09 11.45 -6.52
CA PRO A 661 24.61 11.95 -7.80
C PRO A 661 23.75 13.04 -8.43
N ILE A 662 22.41 12.92 -8.35
CA ILE A 662 21.49 13.89 -8.95
C ILE A 662 21.69 15.28 -8.33
N GLU A 663 21.90 15.34 -7.02
CA GLU A 663 22.13 16.59 -6.29
C GLU A 663 23.36 17.35 -6.81
N ARG A 664 24.40 16.66 -7.26
CA ARG A 664 25.63 17.30 -7.79
C ARG A 664 25.38 18.18 -9.00
N VAL A 665 24.45 17.78 -9.85
CA VAL A 665 24.00 18.58 -11.00
C VAL A 665 22.93 19.56 -10.56
N TRP A 666 22.02 19.14 -9.67
CA TRP A 666 20.89 19.94 -9.21
C TRP A 666 21.27 21.21 -8.46
N LYS A 667 22.43 21.23 -7.79
CA LYS A 667 22.97 22.43 -7.13
C LYS A 667 23.04 23.65 -8.04
N LEU A 668 23.20 23.47 -9.35
CA LEU A 668 23.19 24.56 -10.33
C LEU A 668 21.87 25.34 -10.34
N LEU A 669 20.76 24.71 -9.96
CA LEU A 669 19.46 25.38 -9.83
C LEU A 669 19.33 26.19 -8.53
N TRP A 670 20.19 25.92 -7.54
CA TRP A 670 20.14 26.56 -6.23
C TRP A 670 21.21 27.62 -6.03
N GLN A 671 22.31 27.52 -6.78
CA GLN A 671 23.49 28.38 -6.63
C GLN A 671 23.65 29.26 -7.85
N ASP A 672 23.93 30.54 -7.61
CA ASP A 672 24.21 31.51 -8.68
C ASP A 672 25.63 31.34 -9.26
N THR A 673 26.48 30.56 -8.59
CA THR A 673 27.86 30.31 -8.96
C THR A 673 28.03 28.95 -9.62
N LEU A 674 28.70 28.92 -10.77
CA LEU A 674 29.09 27.67 -11.42
C LEU A 674 30.25 27.00 -10.66
N PRO A 675 30.24 25.66 -10.50
CA PRO A 675 31.36 24.92 -9.94
C PRO A 675 32.66 25.08 -10.75
N ASP A 676 33.79 24.64 -10.19
CA ASP A 676 35.07 24.56 -10.91
C ASP A 676 35.05 23.50 -12.01
N PRO A 677 35.78 23.65 -13.13
CA PRO A 677 35.84 22.63 -14.18
C PRO A 677 36.32 21.26 -13.65
N GLY A 678 35.73 20.18 -14.18
CA GLY A 678 36.01 18.80 -13.82
C GLY A 678 35.37 18.33 -12.51
N TRP A 679 34.34 19.01 -12.00
CA TRP A 679 33.71 18.65 -10.73
C TRP A 679 32.96 17.30 -10.77
N LEU A 680 32.35 16.94 -11.90
CA LEU A 680 31.72 15.63 -12.07
C LEU A 680 32.77 14.52 -12.15
N THR A 681 33.89 14.78 -12.82
CA THR A 681 35.03 13.86 -12.89
C THR A 681 35.65 13.64 -11.51
N LYS A 682 35.86 14.71 -10.73
CA LYS A 682 36.35 14.63 -9.35
C LYS A 682 35.39 13.83 -8.46
N TYR A 683 34.09 14.02 -8.62
CA TYR A 683 33.08 13.26 -7.89
C TYR A 683 33.09 11.76 -8.25
N LEU A 684 33.24 11.42 -9.54
CA LEU A 684 33.39 10.02 -9.97
C LEU A 684 34.64 9.37 -9.36
N HIS A 685 35.79 10.05 -9.41
CA HIS A 685 37.02 9.55 -8.81
C HIS A 685 36.91 9.38 -7.30
N TYR A 686 36.25 10.31 -6.61
CA TYR A 686 35.92 10.14 -5.20
C TYR A 686 35.17 8.83 -4.95
N LEU A 687 34.10 8.53 -5.71
CA LEU A 687 33.36 7.28 -5.53
C LEU A 687 34.19 6.03 -5.86
N GLU A 688 35.06 6.10 -6.87
CA GLU A 688 36.00 5.02 -7.19
C GLU A 688 36.98 4.76 -6.05
N GLU A 689 37.57 5.81 -5.47
CA GLU A 689 38.46 5.73 -4.31
C GLU A 689 37.74 5.16 -3.10
N GLU A 690 36.52 5.62 -2.81
CA GLU A 690 35.70 5.11 -1.70
C GLU A 690 35.36 3.63 -1.85
N LEU A 691 34.98 3.20 -3.05
CA LEU A 691 34.61 1.82 -3.33
C LEU A 691 35.81 0.89 -3.23
N ASN A 692 37.00 1.37 -3.60
CA ASN A 692 38.23 0.60 -3.60
C ASN A 692 38.97 0.64 -2.24
N ALA A 693 38.60 1.53 -1.34
CA ALA A 693 39.14 1.57 0.01
C ALA A 693 38.82 0.28 0.78
N ALA A 694 39.79 -0.20 1.57
CA ALA A 694 39.59 -1.39 2.41
C ALA A 694 38.48 -1.14 3.44
N PRO A 695 37.56 -2.10 3.69
CA PRO A 695 36.52 -1.96 4.70
C PRO A 695 37.11 -1.61 6.07
N GLY A 696 36.57 -0.57 6.71
CA GLY A 696 37.04 -0.12 8.03
C GLY A 696 38.37 0.63 8.04
N SER A 697 38.96 0.93 6.87
CA SER A 697 40.22 1.71 6.78
C SER A 697 40.08 3.15 7.28
N LYS A 698 38.86 3.69 7.25
CA LYS A 698 38.60 5.07 7.66
C LYS A 698 38.25 5.18 9.14
N MET A 699 38.82 6.19 9.78
CA MET A 699 38.40 6.58 11.11
C MET A 699 36.98 7.14 11.08
N GLN A 700 36.14 6.67 11.99
CA GLN A 700 34.74 7.08 12.14
C GLN A 700 34.44 7.47 13.59
N GLY A 701 33.37 8.24 13.79
CA GLY A 701 32.83 8.55 15.11
C GLY A 701 33.83 9.23 16.07
N MET A 702 33.82 8.80 17.33
CA MET A 702 34.70 9.35 18.37
C MET A 702 36.20 9.16 18.06
N ALA A 703 36.58 8.09 17.36
CA ALA A 703 37.97 7.86 16.99
C ALA A 703 38.45 8.94 15.99
N ALA A 704 37.62 9.26 14.99
CA ALA A 704 37.92 10.34 14.06
C ALA A 704 38.00 11.72 14.74
N VAL A 705 37.09 11.99 15.67
CA VAL A 705 37.09 13.23 16.45
C VAL A 705 38.36 13.37 17.30
N ARG A 706 38.78 12.30 18.00
CA ARG A 706 40.03 12.30 18.79
C ARG A 706 41.26 12.53 17.91
N SER A 707 41.28 11.91 16.73
CA SER A 707 42.36 12.06 15.76
C SER A 707 42.24 13.31 14.89
N ARG A 708 41.20 14.13 15.08
CA ARG A 708 40.89 15.33 14.28
C ARG A 708 40.87 15.05 12.77
N VAL A 709 40.28 13.92 12.37
CA VAL A 709 40.13 13.51 10.97
C VAL A 709 38.76 13.95 10.46
N MET A 710 38.76 14.89 9.52
CA MET A 710 37.56 15.34 8.80
C MET A 710 37.24 14.38 7.66
N SER A 711 35.96 14.20 7.36
CA SER A 711 35.52 13.45 6.17
C SER A 711 35.88 14.17 4.88
N HIS A 712 35.90 13.43 3.77
CA HIS A 712 36.06 13.99 2.44
C HIS A 712 34.95 15.01 2.13
N ALA A 713 35.25 16.06 1.35
CA ALA A 713 34.31 17.14 1.06
C ALA A 713 33.02 16.65 0.36
N GLU A 714 33.15 15.65 -0.52
CA GLU A 714 32.00 15.01 -1.16
C GLU A 714 31.12 14.27 -0.15
N LYS A 715 31.72 13.58 0.82
CA LYS A 715 31.00 12.90 1.91
C LYS A 715 30.25 13.89 2.78
N ILE A 716 30.88 15.03 3.09
CA ILE A 716 30.23 16.13 3.82
C ILE A 716 29.03 16.67 3.04
N THR A 717 29.16 16.82 1.73
CA THR A 717 28.04 17.22 0.88
C THR A 717 26.93 16.17 0.90
N GLU A 718 27.23 14.87 0.85
CA GLU A 718 26.22 13.81 0.97
C GLU A 718 25.45 13.91 2.30
N ALA A 719 26.14 14.16 3.41
CA ALA A 719 25.50 14.36 4.70
C ALA A 719 24.61 15.61 4.74
N GLN A 720 24.98 16.68 4.05
CA GLN A 720 24.15 17.87 3.88
C GLN A 720 22.89 17.59 3.05
N THR A 721 23.03 16.85 1.94
CA THR A 721 21.90 16.42 1.11
C THR A 721 20.95 15.54 1.91
N GLU A 722 21.49 14.56 2.64
CA GLU A 722 20.70 13.69 3.51
C GLU A 722 19.98 14.48 4.59
N HIS A 723 20.66 15.42 5.25
CA HIS A 723 20.05 16.30 6.23
C HIS A 723 18.89 17.11 5.64
N LYS A 724 19.05 17.68 4.44
CA LYS A 724 17.99 18.41 3.75
C LYS A 724 16.79 17.50 3.45
N ARG A 725 17.04 16.28 2.95
CA ARG A 725 15.98 15.28 2.69
C ARG A 725 15.23 14.91 3.96
N MET A 726 15.95 14.58 5.02
CA MET A 726 15.36 14.18 6.31
C MET A 726 14.59 15.33 6.96
N ARG A 727 14.98 16.59 6.76
CA ARG A 727 14.19 17.73 7.24
C ARG A 727 12.86 17.89 6.50
N ILE A 728 12.83 17.64 5.20
CA ILE A 728 11.57 17.66 4.42
C ILE A 728 10.67 16.51 4.89
N LEU A 729 11.23 15.31 5.04
CA LEU A 729 10.50 14.17 5.60
C LEU A 729 9.93 14.50 7.00
N ALA A 730 10.76 15.04 7.88
CA ALA A 730 10.32 15.44 9.23
C ALA A 730 9.19 16.48 9.19
N SER A 731 9.17 17.37 8.20
CA SER A 731 8.07 18.34 8.07
C SER A 731 6.77 17.74 7.53
N SER A 732 6.81 16.58 6.87
CA SER A 732 5.62 15.89 6.35
C SER A 732 5.06 14.85 7.32
N LEU A 733 5.85 14.38 8.29
CA LEU A 733 5.43 13.41 9.30
C LEU A 733 4.67 14.11 10.43
N VAL A 734 3.53 13.55 10.83
CA VAL A 734 2.65 14.12 11.86
C VAL A 734 3.40 14.26 13.20
N GLU A 735 4.22 13.27 13.53
CA GLU A 735 4.98 13.14 14.78
C GLU A 735 6.06 14.20 14.95
N THR A 736 6.59 14.75 13.84
CA THR A 736 7.70 15.72 13.87
C THR A 736 7.32 17.10 13.33
N SER A 737 6.16 17.24 12.68
CA SER A 737 5.74 18.46 11.99
C SER A 737 5.61 19.69 12.90
N ASP A 738 5.30 19.50 14.18
CA ASP A 738 5.10 20.57 15.16
C ASP A 738 6.37 20.91 15.99
N ILE A 739 7.49 20.25 15.69
CA ILE A 739 8.76 20.42 16.40
C ILE A 739 9.61 21.48 15.70
N GLU A 740 9.73 22.63 16.35
CA GLU A 740 10.51 23.76 15.84
C GLU A 740 12.03 23.53 15.95
N THR A 741 12.80 24.18 15.07
CA THR A 741 14.26 24.23 15.17
C THR A 741 14.69 25.32 16.16
N GLY A 742 14.67 24.97 17.46
CA GLY A 742 15.05 25.84 18.56
C GLY A 742 14.92 25.14 19.92
N ARG A 743 15.23 25.86 21.01
CA ARG A 743 15.21 25.32 22.38
C ARG A 743 13.85 24.74 22.80
N THR A 744 12.75 25.41 22.44
CA THR A 744 11.38 24.95 22.72
C THR A 744 11.07 23.63 22.02
N GLY A 745 11.47 23.49 20.75
CA GLY A 745 11.34 22.24 20.01
C GLY A 745 12.18 21.11 20.59
N LEU A 746 13.36 21.39 21.16
CA LEU A 746 14.14 20.36 21.85
C LEU A 746 13.45 19.81 23.10
N ALA A 747 12.73 20.64 23.85
CA ALA A 747 11.96 20.18 25.00
C ALA A 747 10.78 19.29 24.58
N LYS A 748 10.06 19.65 23.50
CA LYS A 748 9.03 18.80 22.91
C LYS A 748 9.59 17.46 22.43
N MET A 749 10.70 17.51 21.70
CA MET A 749 11.39 16.33 21.20
C MET A 749 11.82 15.40 22.34
N GLU A 750 12.37 15.95 23.43
CA GLU A 750 12.72 15.18 24.62
C GLU A 750 11.50 14.50 25.25
N GLN A 751 10.37 15.21 25.35
CA GLN A 751 9.13 14.65 25.88
C GLN A 751 8.60 13.50 25.01
N VAL A 752 8.59 13.68 23.69
CA VAL A 752 8.15 12.65 22.73
C VAL A 752 9.05 11.42 22.81
N LEU A 753 10.38 11.60 22.82
CA LEU A 753 11.33 10.49 22.95
C LEU A 753 11.12 9.69 24.24
N LYS A 754 10.81 10.35 25.36
CA LYS A 754 10.55 9.68 26.63
C LYS A 754 9.21 8.95 26.68
N THR A 755 8.22 9.44 25.92
CA THR A 755 6.87 8.88 25.92
C THR A 755 6.79 7.68 24.96
N ASP A 756 7.34 7.83 23.77
CA ASP A 756 7.05 6.92 22.65
C ASP A 756 8.16 5.89 22.40
N PHE A 757 9.37 6.11 22.95
CA PHE A 757 10.50 5.18 22.78
C PHE A 757 10.87 4.54 24.11
N HIS A 758 10.79 3.22 24.15
CA HIS A 758 11.13 2.43 25.33
C HIS A 758 12.48 1.72 25.15
N PRO A 759 13.42 1.82 26.12
CA PRO A 759 14.79 1.33 25.98
C PRO A 759 14.89 -0.20 25.82
N ASN A 760 13.88 -0.94 26.26
CA ASN A 760 13.87 -2.41 26.23
C ASN A 760 13.27 -2.99 24.96
N ILE A 761 12.70 -2.16 24.08
CA ILE A 761 12.02 -2.60 22.86
C ILE A 761 12.77 -1.98 21.67
N PRO A 762 13.38 -2.78 20.78
CA PRO A 762 13.98 -2.22 19.59
C PRO A 762 12.90 -1.49 18.77
N PRO A 763 13.17 -0.28 18.27
CA PRO A 763 12.22 0.44 17.43
C PRO A 763 11.82 -0.40 16.21
N THR A 764 10.58 -0.24 15.75
CA THR A 764 10.16 -0.72 14.42
C THR A 764 10.98 -0.03 13.33
N SER A 765 10.92 -0.53 12.10
CA SER A 765 11.58 0.13 10.95
C SER A 765 11.17 1.60 10.81
N ASP A 766 9.89 1.90 11.06
CA ASP A 766 9.38 3.28 11.09
C ASP A 766 9.84 4.05 12.33
N GLY A 767 9.95 3.39 13.48
CA GLY A 767 10.56 3.97 14.68
C GLY A 767 12.00 4.41 14.45
N TRP A 768 12.82 3.62 13.73
CA TRP A 768 14.18 4.02 13.36
C TRP A 768 14.20 5.21 12.40
N LYS A 769 13.32 5.24 11.40
CA LYS A 769 13.17 6.41 10.51
C LYS A 769 12.82 7.67 11.30
N LEU A 770 11.95 7.55 12.30
CA LEU A 770 11.52 8.67 13.13
C LEU A 770 12.65 9.17 14.04
N LEU A 771 13.40 8.29 14.69
CA LEU A 771 14.59 8.67 15.48
C LEU A 771 15.64 9.41 14.64
N ARG A 772 15.84 8.98 13.40
CA ARG A 772 16.72 9.65 12.44
C ARG A 772 16.21 11.07 12.12
N CYS A 773 14.90 11.24 11.93
CA CYS A 773 14.28 12.55 11.73
C CYS A 773 14.55 13.48 12.92
N TYR A 774 14.35 13.01 14.16
CA TYR A 774 14.72 13.78 15.37
C TYR A 774 16.21 14.14 15.40
N GLY A 775 17.09 13.20 15.04
CA GLY A 775 18.52 13.45 14.92
C GLY A 775 18.85 14.60 13.96
N HIS A 776 18.20 14.64 12.80
CA HIS A 776 18.38 15.74 11.85
C HIS A 776 17.68 17.05 12.28
N LEU A 777 16.59 17.01 13.06
CA LEU A 777 16.03 18.20 13.69
C LEU A 777 16.98 18.82 14.73
N LEU A 778 17.63 17.98 15.55
CA LEU A 778 18.68 18.41 16.47
C LEU A 778 19.85 19.02 15.69
N ALA A 779 20.34 18.35 14.64
CA ALA A 779 21.40 18.89 13.77
C ALA A 779 21.01 20.25 13.17
N GLY A 780 19.75 20.41 12.73
CA GLY A 780 19.22 21.68 12.22
C GLY A 780 19.27 22.80 13.25
N THR A 781 18.96 22.49 14.51
CA THR A 781 19.10 23.42 15.64
C THR A 781 20.57 23.80 15.87
N MET A 782 21.49 22.83 15.82
CA MET A 782 22.93 23.08 15.99
C MET A 782 23.50 23.98 14.87
N ILE A 783 23.09 23.76 13.63
CA ILE A 783 23.47 24.61 12.48
C ILE A 783 22.95 26.03 12.68
N LYS A 784 21.67 26.19 13.04
CA LYS A 784 21.01 27.49 13.16
C LYS A 784 21.62 28.33 14.29
N ASP A 785 21.70 27.76 15.49
CA ASP A 785 21.97 28.49 16.74
C ASP A 785 23.47 28.53 17.06
N PHE A 786 24.20 27.46 16.77
CA PHE A 786 25.63 27.32 17.12
C PHE A 786 26.57 27.39 15.90
N LYS A 787 26.03 27.56 14.68
CA LYS A 787 26.81 27.55 13.43
C LYS A 787 27.68 26.30 13.29
N ALA A 788 27.18 25.18 13.80
CA ALA A 788 27.86 23.91 13.69
C ALA A 788 27.91 23.45 12.23
N SER A 789 29.05 22.92 11.80
CA SER A 789 29.25 22.32 10.47
C SER A 789 29.51 20.83 10.60
N TRP A 790 29.02 20.02 9.65
CA TRP A 790 29.40 18.61 9.57
C TRP A 790 30.93 18.44 9.54
N TYR A 791 31.45 17.43 10.22
CA TYR A 791 32.90 17.23 10.41
C TYR A 791 33.37 15.84 9.99
N ASN A 792 32.95 14.79 10.68
CA ASN A 792 33.21 13.40 10.28
C ASN A 792 31.87 12.68 10.18
N VAL A 793 31.58 12.21 8.98
CA VAL A 793 30.31 11.56 8.57
C VAL A 793 30.60 10.20 7.90
N GLU A 794 31.73 9.59 8.28
CA GLU A 794 32.05 8.21 7.93
C GLU A 794 31.23 7.25 8.81
N GLY A 795 30.96 6.05 8.30
CA GLY A 795 30.30 5.00 9.06
C GLY A 795 28.78 5.12 9.11
N SER A 796 28.20 4.61 10.20
CA SER A 796 26.77 4.77 10.49
C SER A 796 26.45 6.21 10.87
N ASP A 797 25.24 6.64 10.54
CA ASP A 797 24.70 7.96 10.84
C ASP A 797 24.71 8.31 12.34
N GLY A 798 24.51 7.30 13.21
CA GLY A 798 24.69 7.46 14.66
C GLY A 798 26.08 7.94 15.08
N LEU A 799 27.10 7.75 14.25
CA LEU A 799 28.49 8.18 14.48
C LEU A 799 28.82 9.52 13.82
N TRP A 800 27.89 10.15 13.12
CA TRP A 800 28.14 11.41 12.45
C TRP A 800 28.34 12.54 13.46
N SER A 801 29.33 13.37 13.18
CA SER A 801 29.75 14.47 14.05
C SER A 801 29.68 15.82 13.34
N MET A 802 29.38 16.85 14.13
CA MET A 802 29.44 18.25 13.75
C MET A 802 30.45 18.97 14.64
N GLN A 803 31.11 20.00 14.13
CA GLN A 803 32.03 20.85 14.86
C GLN A 803 31.48 22.27 14.96
N THR A 804 31.48 22.84 16.17
CA THR A 804 31.16 24.25 16.43
C THR A 804 32.38 25.15 16.17
N PRO A 805 32.21 26.48 16.04
CA PRO A 805 33.32 27.42 15.88
C PRO A 805 34.40 27.31 16.97
N TRP A 806 34.01 27.00 18.22
CA TRP A 806 34.92 26.79 19.36
C TRP A 806 35.41 25.35 19.51
N LYS A 807 35.30 24.54 18.46
CA LYS A 807 35.87 23.19 18.34
C LYS A 807 35.24 22.13 19.24
N THR A 808 34.07 22.38 19.82
CA THR A 808 33.24 21.32 20.44
C THR A 808 32.59 20.45 19.36
N PHE A 809 32.64 19.14 19.57
CA PHE A 809 32.04 18.15 18.67
C PHE A 809 30.68 17.67 19.18
N ILE A 810 29.72 17.55 18.27
CA ILE A 810 28.33 17.18 18.56
C ILE A 810 27.97 15.97 17.70
N PHE A 811 27.39 14.93 18.30
CA PHE A 811 26.88 13.75 17.61
C PHE A 811 25.35 13.77 17.65
N PRO A 812 24.68 14.44 16.70
CA PRO A 812 23.25 14.74 16.84
C PRO A 812 22.40 13.46 16.89
N ILE A 813 22.59 12.52 15.97
CA ILE A 813 21.82 11.27 15.92
C ILE A 813 22.17 10.39 17.14
N GLY A 814 23.47 10.26 17.46
CA GLY A 814 23.91 9.54 18.65
C GLY A 814 23.35 10.12 19.97
N LYS A 815 23.17 11.44 20.07
CA LYS A 815 22.57 12.09 21.24
C LYS A 815 21.07 11.77 21.35
N ILE A 816 20.34 11.75 20.24
CA ILE A 816 18.92 11.32 20.22
C ILE A 816 18.79 9.87 20.64
N TYR A 817 19.63 8.97 20.12
CA TYR A 817 19.58 7.55 20.50
C TYR A 817 19.91 7.34 21.98
N LYS A 818 20.88 8.11 22.51
CA LYS A 818 21.20 8.09 23.93
C LYS A 818 20.04 8.59 24.81
N GLU A 819 19.31 9.59 24.35
CA GLU A 819 18.14 10.09 25.07
C GLU A 819 16.98 9.09 25.03
N ALA A 820 16.69 8.52 23.86
CA ALA A 820 15.65 7.50 23.68
C ALA A 820 15.91 6.24 24.54
N SER A 821 17.17 5.86 24.71
CA SER A 821 17.56 4.73 25.57
C SER A 821 17.50 5.01 27.08
N SER A 822 16.94 6.15 27.51
CA SER A 822 16.76 6.53 28.93
C SER A 822 18.03 6.52 29.79
N SER A 823 19.21 6.49 29.15
CA SER A 823 20.52 6.37 29.82
C SER A 823 21.19 7.73 30.06
N SER A 824 20.51 8.81 29.71
CA SER A 824 20.98 10.19 29.78
C SER A 824 20.48 10.86 31.05
N ARG A 825 21.38 11.18 31.99
CA ARG A 825 21.06 12.07 33.13
C ARG A 825 20.82 13.52 32.70
N ASP A 826 21.38 13.91 31.56
CA ASP A 826 21.35 15.27 31.05
C ASP A 826 20.50 15.32 29.78
N GLY A 827 19.23 15.71 29.91
CA GLY A 827 18.26 15.82 28.81
C GLY A 827 18.72 16.69 27.64
N LEU A 828 17.96 16.72 26.55
CA LEU A 828 18.29 17.53 25.36
C LEU A 828 18.32 19.03 25.68
N ALA A 829 17.42 19.51 26.53
CA ALA A 829 17.40 20.90 26.96
C ALA A 829 18.65 21.28 27.78
N ALA A 830 19.07 20.41 28.72
CA ALA A 830 20.28 20.63 29.50
C ALA A 830 21.54 20.61 28.63
N TYR A 831 21.59 19.69 27.65
CA TYR A 831 22.66 19.63 26.68
C TYR A 831 22.75 20.90 25.83
N TYR A 832 21.62 21.46 25.40
CA TYR A 832 21.57 22.73 24.68
C TYR A 832 22.09 23.90 25.54
N ASP A 833 21.64 24.00 26.80
CA ASP A 833 22.06 25.06 27.72
C ASP A 833 23.57 25.01 28.00
N HIS A 834 24.15 23.81 28.09
CA HIS A 834 25.60 23.62 28.18
C HIS A 834 26.33 24.22 26.95
N LEU A 835 25.85 23.95 25.74
CA LEU A 835 26.43 24.52 24.50
C LEU A 835 26.27 26.04 24.42
N VAL A 836 25.16 26.59 24.94
CA VAL A 836 24.98 28.04 25.08
C VAL A 836 26.04 28.64 26.02
N ALA A 837 26.30 28.00 27.17
CA ALA A 837 27.32 28.45 28.10
C ALA A 837 28.73 28.42 27.48
N GLU A 838 29.08 27.37 26.72
CA GLU A 838 30.35 27.32 25.98
C GLU A 838 30.46 28.44 24.93
N LYS A 839 29.39 28.68 24.16
CA LYS A 839 29.35 29.76 23.17
C LYS A 839 29.57 31.12 23.81
N LEU A 840 28.98 31.37 24.98
CA LEU A 840 29.15 32.62 25.72
C LEU A 840 30.59 32.81 26.19
N LYS A 841 31.23 31.76 26.74
CA LYS A 841 32.65 31.79 27.13
C LYS A 841 33.54 32.16 25.95
N TYR A 842 33.38 31.46 24.83
CA TYR A 842 34.12 31.73 23.60
C TYR A 842 33.92 33.16 23.08
N ALA A 843 32.68 33.67 23.12
CA ALA A 843 32.38 35.04 22.70
C ALA A 843 33.01 36.10 23.61
N THR A 844 33.17 35.81 24.91
CA THR A 844 33.84 36.69 25.88
C THR A 844 35.37 36.56 25.87
N GLY A 845 35.95 35.65 25.08
CA GLY A 845 37.39 35.40 25.04
C GLY A 845 37.96 34.74 26.31
N GLN A 846 37.09 34.13 27.11
CA GLN A 846 37.47 33.21 28.20
C GLN A 846 37.67 31.81 27.63
#